data_AF-A0A149V510-F1
#
_entry.id   AF-A0A149V510-F1
#
_cell.length_a   1.000
_cell.length_b   1.000
_cell.length_c   1.000
_cell.angle_alpha   90.00
_cell.angle_beta   90.00
_cell.angle_gamma   90.00
#
_symmetry.space_group_name_H-M   'P 1'
#
loop_
_entity.id
_entity.type
_entity.pdbx_description
1 polymer ?
#
loop_
_entity_poly.entity_id
_entity_poly.type
_entity_poly.pdbx_seq_one_letter_code
_entity_poly.pdbx_strand_id
1 'polypeptide(L)'
;MSENPSSALFSSSSDQGESYLARLNPEQRAAIETTDGPLLVLAGAGTGKTRVLTTRFAHIMLTDRAKPWQILAVTFTNKAAKEMRERVSFLLGSPAEGLWLGTFHALCARMLRRHADYVGLTSSFTILDTDDQLRLLKQLIAPFQIDTKRWPAPGILGVIQRWKDRGLTPERVTDSEDSDFADGHCRAIYKAYQERLIQLNACDFGDLMLHLTEILRTRPDVLAQYHRLFRYILVDEYQDTNTVQYLWLRLLALRPGEPSNICCVGDDDQSIYSWRGAQVGNILRFEKDFPGAQIVRLERNYRSTRHILGAAAGLIAHNDERLGKTLRSGCEDSDGEKVLVIGVGDSDHEARDVCGMVEKMQNDGHSLGEMAILVRAGFQTRAFEEKLVQSGVPYRIVGGVRFYERAEIRDALAYMRVLNQPSDDLAFERILNTPKRGMGPAGVQKLHAAARSHQVPLTAATQILLAEKILKGKVGDQVRTLMTALDTTRDILAREGHVVAVEHLLEESGYLAMWQADNSPEAPGRLENLKELVRALADFGTLGEFLEHVALVMEHDENAGEARISLMTLHGAKGLEFDVVFLPGWEEGVFPSQRTLDEGGNSGLEEERRLAYVGITRARKHAMIFHAARRRIYANWQDSMPSRFLDELPDEHVIRHGERDANLRGLRATDSVFAGGAPLIARRRRDPLAGNTPTFQLGEHVRHPRFGEGIIVSADHHHVDVAFEGVGIKHLLSSFLEKL
;
A
#
# COMPACT_ATOMS: atom_id res chain seq x y z
N MET A 1 19.89 -31.23 -26.68
CA MET A 1 18.76 -32.17 -26.79
C MET A 1 18.32 -32.54 -25.39
N SER A 2 17.31 -31.82 -24.87
CA SER A 2 16.64 -32.10 -23.61
C SER A 2 15.33 -31.31 -23.64
N GLU A 3 14.22 -32.01 -23.44
CA GLU A 3 12.86 -31.58 -23.74
C GLU A 3 12.35 -30.52 -22.75
N ASN A 4 11.71 -29.48 -23.31
CA ASN A 4 10.97 -28.45 -22.60
C ASN A 4 9.57 -28.99 -22.25
N PRO A 5 9.16 -29.08 -20.97
CA PRO A 5 7.83 -29.57 -20.61
C PRO A 5 6.71 -28.50 -20.76
N SER A 6 6.97 -27.38 -21.43
CA SER A 6 6.01 -26.27 -21.59
C SER A 6 5.31 -26.21 -22.96
N SER A 7 5.44 -27.23 -23.82
CA SER A 7 4.97 -27.15 -25.23
C SER A 7 3.89 -28.16 -25.65
N ALA A 8 3.35 -28.99 -24.76
CA ALA A 8 2.52 -30.14 -25.17
C ALA A 8 1.01 -30.03 -24.84
N LEU A 9 0.39 -28.84 -24.83
CA LEU A 9 -1.03 -28.72 -24.40
C LEU A 9 -2.06 -28.22 -25.41
N PHE A 10 -1.68 -27.80 -26.62
CA PHE A 10 -2.66 -27.35 -27.61
C PHE A 10 -2.18 -27.68 -29.04
N SER A 11 -2.49 -28.90 -29.52
CA SER A 11 -2.34 -29.25 -30.93
C SER A 11 -3.57 -28.76 -31.71
N SER A 12 -3.31 -28.10 -32.84
CA SER A 12 -4.31 -27.57 -33.76
C SER A 12 -4.86 -28.68 -34.66
N SER A 13 -6.16 -28.93 -34.61
CA SER A 13 -6.90 -29.43 -35.77
C SER A 13 -8.37 -29.00 -35.71
N SER A 14 -8.95 -28.88 -36.89
CA SER A 14 -10.03 -28.02 -37.32
C SER A 14 -11.44 -28.55 -37.03
N ASP A 15 -11.72 -28.90 -35.78
CA ASP A 15 -13.02 -29.44 -35.33
C ASP A 15 -13.68 -28.60 -34.21
N GLN A 16 -13.43 -27.28 -34.21
CA GLN A 16 -13.57 -26.39 -33.04
C GLN A 16 -15.00 -25.90 -32.71
N GLY A 17 -16.06 -26.56 -33.18
CA GLY A 17 -17.44 -26.20 -32.77
C GLY A 17 -17.73 -26.54 -31.31
N GLU A 18 -17.20 -27.65 -30.80
CA GLU A 18 -17.48 -28.16 -29.44
C GLU A 18 -16.27 -28.13 -28.48
N SER A 19 -15.07 -27.85 -28.99
CA SER A 19 -13.81 -28.03 -28.25
C SER A 19 -13.54 -27.01 -27.14
N TYR A 20 -13.97 -25.74 -27.30
CA TYR A 20 -13.64 -24.68 -26.32
C TYR A 20 -14.50 -24.72 -25.04
N LEU A 21 -15.65 -25.39 -25.07
CA LEU A 21 -16.53 -25.58 -23.92
C LEU A 21 -16.26 -26.87 -23.13
N ALA A 22 -15.58 -27.85 -23.73
CA ALA A 22 -15.43 -29.21 -23.18
C ALA A 22 -14.70 -29.27 -21.83
N ARG A 23 -13.82 -28.30 -21.54
CA ARG A 23 -13.00 -28.25 -20.30
C ARG A 23 -13.61 -27.35 -19.21
N LEU A 24 -14.90 -27.04 -19.27
CA LEU A 24 -15.59 -26.18 -18.31
C LEU A 24 -16.44 -27.01 -17.35
N ASN A 25 -16.54 -26.58 -16.10
CA ASN A 25 -17.53 -27.14 -15.17
C ASN A 25 -18.94 -26.63 -15.51
N PRO A 26 -20.01 -27.27 -14.99
CA PRO A 26 -21.39 -26.88 -15.29
C PRO A 26 -21.70 -25.41 -14.99
N GLU A 27 -21.15 -24.87 -13.89
CA GLU A 27 -21.41 -23.51 -13.45
C GLU A 27 -20.73 -22.47 -14.37
N GLN A 28 -19.49 -22.73 -14.81
CA GLN A 28 -18.78 -21.93 -15.79
C GLN A 28 -19.48 -21.98 -17.15
N ARG A 29 -19.96 -23.16 -17.57
CA ARG A 29 -20.71 -23.33 -18.81
C ARG A 29 -22.01 -22.54 -18.78
N ALA A 30 -22.78 -22.62 -17.69
CA ALA A 30 -23.98 -21.82 -17.50
C ALA A 30 -23.67 -20.30 -17.58
N ALA A 31 -22.61 -19.83 -16.93
CA ALA A 31 -22.18 -18.44 -17.02
C ALA A 31 -21.77 -17.99 -18.44
N ILE A 32 -21.37 -18.91 -19.32
CA ILE A 32 -21.01 -18.61 -20.71
C ILE A 32 -22.23 -18.65 -21.64
N GLU A 33 -23.11 -19.64 -21.45
CA GLU A 33 -24.27 -19.89 -22.33
C GLU A 33 -25.45 -18.94 -22.02
N THR A 34 -25.61 -18.46 -20.78
CA THR A 34 -26.61 -17.44 -20.39
C THR A 34 -26.28 -16.08 -21.01
N THR A 35 -26.48 -15.92 -22.30
CA THR A 35 -26.02 -14.76 -23.07
C THR A 35 -26.98 -13.57 -22.99
N ASP A 36 -28.28 -13.81 -22.92
CA ASP A 36 -29.31 -12.78 -22.91
C ASP A 36 -29.77 -12.42 -21.49
N GLY A 37 -30.08 -11.14 -21.28
CA GLY A 37 -30.47 -10.59 -19.98
C GLY A 37 -29.28 -10.27 -19.05
N PRO A 38 -29.55 -9.66 -17.89
CA PRO A 38 -28.52 -9.30 -16.94
C PRO A 38 -28.00 -10.54 -16.23
N LEU A 39 -26.68 -10.66 -16.11
CA LEU A 39 -26.00 -11.78 -15.49
C LEU A 39 -24.95 -11.27 -14.50
N LEU A 40 -25.02 -11.74 -13.26
CA LEU A 40 -23.95 -11.59 -12.28
C LEU A 40 -23.26 -12.94 -12.08
N VAL A 41 -21.97 -12.99 -12.41
CA VAL A 41 -21.12 -14.14 -12.14
C VAL A 41 -20.36 -13.87 -10.85
N LEU A 42 -20.85 -14.44 -9.75
CA LEU A 42 -20.20 -14.37 -8.44
C LEU A 42 -19.12 -15.42 -8.35
N ALA A 43 -17.88 -14.99 -8.41
CA ALA A 43 -16.77 -15.90 -8.65
C ALA A 43 -15.61 -15.57 -7.71
N GLY A 44 -15.32 -16.49 -6.79
CA GLY A 44 -14.27 -16.27 -5.82
C GLY A 44 -12.86 -16.30 -6.42
N ALA A 45 -11.83 -16.08 -5.60
CA ALA A 45 -10.44 -16.27 -6.00
C ALA A 45 -10.24 -17.66 -6.60
N GLY A 46 -9.43 -17.79 -7.66
CA GLY A 46 -9.07 -19.09 -8.25
C GLY A 46 -10.20 -19.89 -8.93
N THR A 47 -11.38 -19.31 -9.15
CA THR A 47 -12.55 -20.01 -9.74
C THR A 47 -12.63 -19.93 -11.27
N GLY A 48 -11.70 -19.21 -11.91
CA GLY A 48 -11.66 -19.04 -13.36
C GLY A 48 -12.43 -17.83 -13.91
N LYS A 49 -12.65 -16.77 -13.12
CA LYS A 49 -13.26 -15.48 -13.54
C LYS A 49 -12.88 -15.03 -14.95
N THR A 50 -11.59 -14.81 -15.18
CA THR A 50 -11.05 -14.34 -16.46
C THR A 50 -11.30 -15.33 -17.60
N ARG A 51 -11.25 -16.64 -17.30
CA ARG A 51 -11.55 -17.69 -18.28
C ARG A 51 -13.01 -17.66 -18.69
N VAL A 52 -13.94 -17.52 -17.75
CA VAL A 52 -15.38 -17.39 -18.04
C VAL A 52 -15.64 -16.17 -18.92
N LEU A 53 -15.09 -15.01 -18.56
CA LEU A 53 -15.34 -13.77 -19.30
C LEU A 53 -14.77 -13.80 -20.74
N THR A 54 -13.54 -14.30 -20.90
CA THR A 54 -12.89 -14.44 -22.22
C THR A 54 -13.58 -15.49 -23.10
N THR A 55 -13.96 -16.63 -22.52
CA THR A 55 -14.67 -17.69 -23.25
C THR A 55 -16.08 -17.24 -23.61
N ARG A 56 -16.76 -16.48 -22.75
CA ARG A 56 -18.06 -15.87 -23.04
C ARG A 56 -17.97 -14.87 -24.19
N PHE A 57 -16.95 -14.01 -24.20
CA PHE A 57 -16.71 -13.08 -25.31
C PHE A 57 -16.57 -13.86 -26.63
N ALA A 58 -15.72 -14.89 -26.65
CA ALA A 58 -15.53 -15.73 -27.83
C ALA A 58 -16.82 -16.47 -28.22
N HIS A 59 -17.55 -17.03 -27.25
CA HIS A 59 -18.82 -17.75 -27.47
C HIS A 59 -19.86 -16.86 -28.17
N ILE A 60 -20.05 -15.62 -27.73
CA ILE A 60 -20.98 -14.66 -28.34
C ILE A 60 -20.61 -14.41 -29.81
N MET A 61 -19.31 -14.33 -30.13
CA MET A 61 -18.84 -14.13 -31.51
C MET A 61 -18.96 -15.38 -32.36
N LEU A 62 -18.53 -16.54 -31.84
CA LEU A 62 -18.54 -17.82 -32.55
C LEU A 62 -19.97 -18.31 -32.85
N THR A 63 -20.93 -17.94 -32.01
CA THR A 63 -22.36 -18.21 -32.23
C THR A 63 -23.10 -17.14 -33.06
N ASP A 64 -22.35 -16.20 -33.66
CA ASP A 64 -22.84 -15.07 -34.47
C ASP A 64 -23.94 -14.22 -33.80
N ARG A 65 -23.94 -14.16 -32.46
CA ARG A 65 -24.89 -13.33 -31.70
C ARG A 65 -24.54 -11.83 -31.76
N ALA A 66 -23.27 -11.50 -31.97
CA ALA A 66 -22.82 -10.12 -32.13
C ALA A 66 -21.58 -9.99 -33.00
N LYS A 67 -21.47 -8.85 -33.68
CA LYS A 67 -20.24 -8.46 -34.37
C LYS A 67 -19.21 -7.90 -33.37
N PRO A 68 -17.90 -7.90 -33.69
CA PRO A 68 -16.84 -7.51 -32.75
C PRO A 68 -17.01 -6.11 -32.13
N TRP A 69 -17.52 -5.15 -32.90
CA TRP A 69 -17.76 -3.78 -32.43
C TRP A 69 -19.01 -3.63 -31.55
N GLN A 70 -19.83 -4.69 -31.43
CA GLN A 70 -21.04 -4.70 -30.62
C GLN A 70 -20.83 -5.29 -29.21
N ILE A 71 -19.61 -5.67 -28.85
CA ILE A 71 -19.29 -6.19 -27.51
C ILE A 71 -18.35 -5.22 -26.80
N LEU A 72 -18.82 -4.63 -25.70
CA LEU A 72 -18.03 -3.79 -24.81
C LEU A 72 -17.50 -4.64 -23.65
N ALA A 73 -16.18 -4.81 -23.53
CA ALA A 73 -15.51 -5.53 -22.46
C ALA A 73 -14.63 -4.59 -21.63
N VAL A 74 -14.88 -4.51 -20.33
CA VAL A 74 -14.29 -3.51 -19.42
C VAL A 74 -13.54 -4.19 -18.29
N THR A 75 -12.33 -3.72 -18.00
CA THR A 75 -11.51 -4.17 -16.87
C THR A 75 -10.92 -2.99 -16.08
N PHE A 76 -10.29 -3.25 -14.93
CA PHE A 76 -9.66 -2.21 -14.12
C PHE A 76 -8.23 -1.85 -14.55
N THR A 77 -7.45 -2.83 -15.02
CA THR A 77 -6.01 -2.64 -15.28
C THR A 77 -5.65 -2.88 -16.73
N ASN A 78 -4.64 -2.15 -17.22
CA ASN A 78 -4.11 -2.35 -18.57
C ASN A 78 -3.56 -3.77 -18.77
N LYS A 79 -2.99 -4.37 -17.72
CA LYS A 79 -2.53 -5.76 -17.73
C LYS A 79 -3.69 -6.74 -17.97
N ALA A 80 -4.78 -6.61 -17.21
CA ALA A 80 -5.97 -7.46 -17.39
C ALA A 80 -6.59 -7.28 -18.78
N ALA A 81 -6.66 -6.04 -19.28
CA ALA A 81 -7.14 -5.79 -20.64
C ALA A 81 -6.25 -6.44 -21.72
N LYS A 82 -4.92 -6.39 -21.57
CA LYS A 82 -3.98 -7.03 -22.49
C LYS A 82 -4.13 -8.55 -22.47
N GLU A 83 -4.16 -9.15 -21.28
CA GLU A 83 -4.32 -10.59 -21.10
C GLU A 83 -5.65 -11.10 -21.65
N MET A 84 -6.76 -10.37 -21.39
CA MET A 84 -8.07 -10.70 -21.93
C MET A 84 -8.05 -10.65 -23.47
N ARG A 85 -7.41 -9.65 -24.08
CA ARG A 85 -7.28 -9.54 -25.53
C ARG A 85 -6.48 -10.70 -26.13
N GLU A 86 -5.37 -11.10 -25.50
CA GLU A 86 -4.54 -12.23 -25.95
C GLU A 86 -5.33 -13.53 -25.90
N ARG A 87 -6.03 -13.80 -24.79
CA ARG A 87 -6.89 -14.98 -24.63
C ARG A 87 -8.03 -15.03 -25.65
N VAL A 88 -8.71 -13.90 -25.88
CA VAL A 88 -9.77 -13.80 -26.90
C VAL A 88 -9.21 -14.02 -28.30
N SER A 89 -8.06 -13.41 -28.62
CA SER A 89 -7.40 -13.60 -29.93
C SER A 89 -7.07 -15.08 -30.18
N PHE A 90 -6.54 -15.75 -29.16
CA PHE A 90 -6.22 -17.18 -29.22
C PHE A 90 -7.47 -18.03 -29.47
N LEU A 91 -8.57 -17.78 -28.74
CA LEU A 91 -9.83 -18.51 -28.90
C LEU A 91 -10.49 -18.28 -30.27
N LEU A 92 -10.36 -17.08 -30.84
CA LEU A 92 -10.93 -16.74 -32.14
C LEU A 92 -10.02 -17.14 -33.32
N GLY A 93 -8.75 -17.50 -33.07
CA GLY A 93 -7.77 -17.79 -34.11
C GLY A 93 -7.41 -16.58 -35.00
N SER A 94 -7.69 -15.35 -34.56
CA SER A 94 -7.44 -14.13 -35.33
C SER A 94 -7.07 -12.95 -34.42
N PRO A 95 -6.34 -11.93 -34.93
CA PRO A 95 -5.99 -10.75 -34.14
C PRO A 95 -7.24 -9.98 -33.68
N ALA A 96 -7.35 -9.73 -32.38
CA ALA A 96 -8.43 -8.98 -31.76
C ALA A 96 -8.24 -7.45 -31.83
N GLU A 97 -7.82 -6.93 -32.98
CA GLU A 97 -7.63 -5.48 -33.19
C GLU A 97 -8.98 -4.76 -33.35
N GLY A 98 -9.07 -3.52 -32.84
CA GLY A 98 -10.28 -2.71 -32.96
C GLY A 98 -11.44 -3.05 -32.02
N LEU A 99 -11.31 -4.08 -31.17
CA LEU A 99 -12.34 -4.44 -30.19
C LEU A 99 -12.65 -3.30 -29.19
N TRP A 100 -13.87 -3.30 -28.66
CA TRP A 100 -14.24 -2.51 -27.48
C TRP A 100 -13.81 -3.18 -26.18
N LEU A 101 -12.50 -3.46 -26.08
CA LEU A 101 -11.88 -4.10 -24.92
C LEU A 101 -10.79 -3.20 -24.34
N GLY A 102 -10.96 -2.76 -23.09
CA GLY A 102 -10.00 -1.89 -22.42
C GLY A 102 -10.35 -1.61 -20.97
N THR A 103 -9.63 -0.65 -20.37
CA THR A 103 -9.99 -0.14 -19.05
C THR A 103 -11.12 0.87 -19.13
N PHE A 104 -11.81 1.12 -18.01
CA PHE A 104 -12.83 2.17 -17.90
C PHE A 104 -12.33 3.50 -18.49
N HIS A 105 -11.17 3.98 -18.03
CA HIS A 105 -10.58 5.24 -18.49
C HIS A 105 -10.23 5.23 -19.98
N ALA A 106 -9.63 4.16 -20.50
CA ALA A 106 -9.24 4.08 -21.91
C ALA A 106 -10.47 4.07 -22.85
N LEU A 107 -11.52 3.34 -22.46
CA LEU A 107 -12.77 3.28 -23.23
C LEU A 107 -13.52 4.61 -23.16
N CYS A 108 -13.59 5.23 -21.99
CA CYS A 108 -14.24 6.53 -21.83
C CYS A 108 -13.48 7.64 -22.55
N ALA A 109 -12.14 7.64 -22.51
CA ALA A 109 -11.33 8.55 -23.32
C ALA A 109 -11.65 8.38 -24.81
N ARG A 110 -11.71 7.14 -25.32
CA ARG A 110 -12.03 6.89 -26.74
C ARG A 110 -13.43 7.41 -27.13
N MET A 111 -14.43 7.26 -26.26
CA MET A 111 -15.77 7.78 -26.48
C MET A 111 -15.81 9.31 -26.38
N LEU A 112 -15.16 9.88 -25.36
CA LEU A 112 -15.10 11.32 -25.11
C LEU A 112 -14.42 12.05 -26.26
N ARG A 113 -13.38 11.48 -26.88
CA ARG A 113 -12.72 12.06 -28.06
C ARG A 113 -13.68 12.32 -29.24
N ARG A 114 -14.75 11.54 -29.37
CA ARG A 114 -15.78 11.70 -30.41
C ARG A 114 -16.85 12.74 -30.06
N HIS A 115 -16.89 13.15 -28.80
CA HIS A 115 -17.97 13.94 -28.19
C HIS A 115 -17.44 15.10 -27.34
N ALA A 116 -16.17 15.46 -27.52
CA ALA A 116 -15.43 16.41 -26.67
C ALA A 116 -16.10 17.78 -26.66
N ASP A 117 -16.65 18.20 -27.81
CA ASP A 117 -17.28 19.50 -28.00
C ASP A 117 -18.48 19.71 -27.04
N TYR A 118 -19.15 18.64 -26.60
CA TYR A 118 -20.27 18.74 -25.65
C TYR A 118 -19.86 19.17 -24.24
N VAL A 119 -18.57 19.08 -23.92
CA VAL A 119 -18.01 19.51 -22.62
C VAL A 119 -17.00 20.64 -22.81
N GLY A 120 -17.04 21.33 -23.96
CA GLY A 120 -16.17 22.47 -24.25
C GLY A 120 -14.71 22.09 -24.56
N LEU A 121 -14.43 20.81 -24.78
CA LEU A 121 -13.11 20.31 -25.15
C LEU A 121 -13.03 20.05 -26.65
N THR A 122 -11.82 19.94 -27.18
CA THR A 122 -11.60 19.45 -28.54
C THR A 122 -11.15 18.00 -28.51
N SER A 123 -11.27 17.28 -29.62
CA SER A 123 -10.84 15.88 -29.73
C SER A 123 -9.33 15.68 -29.49
N SER A 124 -8.52 16.73 -29.39
CA SER A 124 -7.07 16.68 -29.12
C SER A 124 -6.68 16.99 -27.67
N PHE A 125 -7.63 17.00 -26.73
CA PHE A 125 -7.36 17.28 -25.31
C PHE A 125 -6.19 16.49 -24.70
N THR A 126 -5.46 17.06 -23.74
CA THR A 126 -4.38 16.38 -23.01
C THR A 126 -4.92 15.72 -21.74
N ILE A 127 -4.35 14.58 -21.33
CA ILE A 127 -4.68 13.95 -20.03
C ILE A 127 -3.59 14.31 -19.03
N LEU A 128 -3.94 14.99 -17.94
CA LEU A 128 -2.98 15.42 -16.92
C LEU A 128 -2.69 14.31 -15.91
N ASP A 129 -1.42 14.15 -15.55
CA ASP A 129 -1.00 13.35 -14.40
C ASP A 129 -1.17 14.11 -13.07
N THR A 130 -0.99 13.42 -11.95
CA THR A 130 -1.19 14.00 -10.62
C THR A 130 -0.28 15.21 -10.36
N ASP A 131 0.96 15.20 -10.85
CA ASP A 131 1.92 16.28 -10.60
C ASP A 131 1.53 17.56 -11.35
N ASP A 132 1.09 17.43 -12.60
CA ASP A 132 0.58 18.54 -13.39
C ASP A 132 -0.75 19.06 -12.82
N GLN A 133 -1.64 18.17 -12.36
CA GLN A 133 -2.87 18.56 -11.65
C GLN A 133 -2.55 19.39 -10.40
N LEU A 134 -1.59 18.94 -9.57
CA LEU A 134 -1.17 19.67 -8.37
C LEU A 134 -0.53 21.01 -8.69
N ARG A 135 0.27 21.10 -9.76
CA ARG A 135 0.87 22.36 -10.21
C ARG A 135 -0.20 23.35 -10.62
N LEU A 136 -1.19 22.90 -11.38
CA LEU A 136 -2.33 23.73 -11.82
C LEU A 136 -3.17 24.19 -10.62
N LEU A 137 -3.51 23.26 -9.73
CA LEU A 137 -4.35 23.53 -8.57
C LEU A 137 -3.71 24.55 -7.63
N LYS A 138 -2.38 24.47 -7.39
CA LYS A 138 -1.65 25.46 -6.58
C LYS A 138 -1.77 26.89 -7.13
N GLN A 139 -1.80 27.07 -8.46
CA GLN A 139 -1.98 28.38 -9.07
C GLN A 139 -3.41 28.92 -8.85
N LEU A 140 -4.40 28.02 -8.89
CA LEU A 140 -5.81 28.37 -8.73
C LEU A 140 -6.23 28.58 -7.28
N ILE A 141 -5.52 27.99 -6.32
CA ILE A 141 -5.77 28.17 -4.90
C ILE A 141 -5.31 29.57 -4.43
N ALA A 142 -4.23 30.11 -4.99
CA ALA A 142 -3.61 31.34 -4.50
C ALA A 142 -4.57 32.55 -4.36
N PRO A 143 -5.51 32.81 -5.29
CA PRO A 143 -6.49 33.89 -5.15
C PRO A 143 -7.50 33.72 -4.01
N PHE A 144 -7.76 32.48 -3.56
CA PHE A 144 -8.71 32.20 -2.48
C PHE A 144 -8.13 32.47 -1.08
N GLN A 145 -6.83 32.77 -0.97
CA GLN A 145 -6.15 33.12 0.29
C GLN A 145 -6.34 32.09 1.43
N ILE A 146 -6.55 30.82 1.10
CA ILE A 146 -6.68 29.75 2.09
C ILE A 146 -5.32 29.41 2.72
N ASP A 147 -5.32 28.97 3.98
CA ASP A 147 -4.11 28.53 4.66
C ASP A 147 -3.60 27.21 4.04
N THR A 148 -2.61 27.32 3.17
CA THR A 148 -1.98 26.17 2.50
C THR A 148 -1.26 25.19 3.44
N LYS A 149 -0.99 25.55 4.70
CA LYS A 149 -0.48 24.62 5.70
C LYS A 149 -1.59 23.75 6.27
N ARG A 150 -2.74 24.36 6.57
CA ARG A 150 -3.93 23.66 7.06
C ARG A 150 -4.61 22.86 5.95
N TRP A 151 -4.68 23.43 4.75
CA TRP A 151 -5.38 22.90 3.58
C TRP A 151 -4.40 22.72 2.41
N PRO A 152 -3.56 21.67 2.44
CA PRO A 152 -2.58 21.44 1.40
C PRO A 152 -3.26 21.05 0.07
N ALA A 153 -2.70 21.48 -1.06
CA ALA A 153 -3.26 21.23 -2.39
C ALA A 153 -3.54 19.73 -2.70
N PRO A 154 -2.69 18.76 -2.27
CA PRO A 154 -3.03 17.33 -2.38
C PRO A 154 -4.33 16.93 -1.67
N GLY A 155 -4.61 17.51 -0.50
CA GLY A 155 -5.86 17.28 0.22
C GLY A 155 -7.07 17.78 -0.57
N ILE A 156 -6.96 18.99 -1.14
CA ILE A 156 -8.01 19.59 -1.98
C ILE A 156 -8.24 18.77 -3.25
N LEU A 157 -7.16 18.34 -3.92
CA LEU A 157 -7.26 17.45 -5.08
C LEU A 157 -7.96 16.14 -4.73
N GLY A 158 -7.65 15.57 -3.55
CA GLY A 158 -8.32 14.37 -3.05
C GLY A 158 -9.82 14.56 -2.82
N VAL A 159 -10.27 15.73 -2.33
CA VAL A 159 -11.70 16.06 -2.21
C VAL A 159 -12.35 16.13 -3.59
N ILE A 160 -11.72 16.85 -4.53
CA ILE A 160 -12.20 16.99 -5.91
C ILE A 160 -12.34 15.61 -6.57
N GLN A 161 -11.33 14.75 -6.43
CA GLN A 161 -11.36 13.40 -7.00
C GLN A 161 -12.51 12.57 -6.41
N ARG A 162 -12.75 12.64 -5.10
CA ARG A 162 -13.90 11.95 -4.47
C ARG A 162 -15.25 12.42 -5.02
N TRP A 163 -15.39 13.72 -5.29
CA TRP A 163 -16.61 14.24 -5.95
C TRP A 163 -16.74 13.72 -7.38
N LYS A 164 -15.64 13.68 -8.15
CA LYS A 164 -15.64 13.09 -9.50
C LYS A 164 -16.00 11.61 -9.48
N ASP A 165 -15.45 10.84 -8.55
CA ASP A 165 -15.74 9.41 -8.36
C ASP A 165 -17.21 9.15 -7.98
N ARG A 166 -17.86 10.13 -7.33
CA ARG A 166 -19.30 10.15 -7.04
C ARG A 166 -20.18 10.62 -8.21
N GLY A 167 -19.58 11.08 -9.31
CA GLY A 167 -20.32 11.60 -10.46
C GLY A 167 -20.82 13.04 -10.29
N LEU A 168 -20.19 13.83 -9.42
CA LEU A 168 -20.58 15.20 -9.10
C LEU A 168 -19.76 16.20 -9.94
N THR A 169 -20.47 16.99 -10.74
CA THR A 169 -19.91 18.20 -11.37
C THR A 169 -19.90 19.34 -10.34
N PRO A 170 -19.12 20.42 -10.56
CA PRO A 170 -19.09 21.54 -9.61
C PRO A 170 -20.47 22.11 -9.26
N GLU A 171 -21.42 22.06 -10.21
CA GLU A 171 -22.79 22.54 -10.03
C GLU A 171 -23.63 21.60 -9.15
N ARG A 172 -23.31 20.31 -9.14
CA ARG A 172 -24.04 19.26 -8.40
C ARG A 172 -23.51 19.04 -6.98
N VAL A 173 -22.36 19.60 -6.63
CA VAL A 173 -21.86 19.59 -5.25
C VAL A 173 -22.76 20.46 -4.39
N THR A 174 -23.36 19.86 -3.37
CA THR A 174 -24.24 20.52 -2.41
C THR A 174 -23.44 21.18 -1.28
N ASP A 175 -24.03 22.15 -0.58
CA ASP A 175 -23.38 22.80 0.57
C ASP A 175 -23.07 21.81 1.70
N SER A 176 -23.87 20.74 1.83
CA SER A 176 -23.59 19.63 2.76
C SER A 176 -22.41 18.75 2.34
N GLU A 177 -22.07 18.70 1.05
CA GLU A 177 -20.89 17.99 0.55
C GLU A 177 -19.64 18.86 0.59
N ASP A 178 -19.81 20.19 0.55
CA ASP A 178 -18.78 21.21 0.66
C ASP A 178 -18.62 21.69 2.11
N SER A 179 -18.53 20.75 3.06
CA SER A 179 -18.40 21.06 4.48
C SER A 179 -16.94 21.03 4.96
N ASP A 180 -16.54 22.08 5.69
CA ASP A 180 -15.33 22.22 6.52
C ASP A 180 -13.94 22.18 5.86
N PHE A 181 -13.83 21.82 4.57
CA PHE A 181 -12.53 21.77 3.89
C PHE A 181 -12.24 23.06 3.11
N ALA A 182 -10.99 23.54 3.17
CA ALA A 182 -10.56 24.78 2.51
C ALA A 182 -11.45 25.99 2.85
N ASP A 183 -11.90 26.08 4.11
CA ASP A 183 -12.76 27.15 4.64
C ASP A 183 -14.08 27.37 3.85
N GLY A 184 -14.62 26.30 3.26
CA GLY A 184 -15.88 26.34 2.48
C GLY A 184 -15.70 26.85 1.05
N HIS A 185 -14.46 26.89 0.54
CA HIS A 185 -14.16 27.29 -0.83
C HIS A 185 -13.88 26.12 -1.78
N CYS A 186 -13.98 24.87 -1.32
CA CYS A 186 -13.54 23.73 -2.10
C CYS A 186 -14.37 23.55 -3.38
N ARG A 187 -15.69 23.78 -3.35
CA ARG A 187 -16.54 23.80 -4.55
C ARG A 187 -16.15 24.90 -5.54
N ALA A 188 -15.85 26.11 -5.05
CA ALA A 188 -15.44 27.22 -5.89
C ALA A 188 -14.08 26.97 -6.56
N ILE A 189 -13.14 26.38 -5.82
CA ILE A 189 -11.84 25.93 -6.36
C ILE A 189 -12.05 24.83 -7.40
N TYR A 190 -12.95 23.87 -7.14
CA TYR A 190 -13.27 22.82 -8.10
C TYR A 190 -13.83 23.39 -9.42
N LYS A 191 -14.73 24.37 -9.33
CA LYS A 191 -15.28 25.07 -10.50
C LYS A 191 -14.17 25.77 -11.30
N ALA A 192 -13.33 26.57 -10.64
CA ALA A 192 -12.21 27.26 -11.29
C ALA A 192 -11.21 26.28 -11.90
N TYR A 193 -10.99 25.13 -11.26
CA TYR A 193 -10.17 24.04 -11.78
C TYR A 193 -10.73 23.47 -13.08
N GLN A 194 -12.03 23.14 -13.14
CA GLN A 194 -12.64 22.63 -14.36
C GLN A 194 -12.66 23.66 -15.50
N GLU A 195 -12.97 24.93 -15.21
CA GLU A 195 -12.91 26.00 -16.20
C GLU A 195 -11.49 26.15 -16.78
N ARG A 196 -10.47 26.02 -15.93
CA ARG A 196 -9.07 26.09 -16.35
C ARG A 196 -8.65 24.89 -17.19
N LEU A 197 -9.10 23.68 -16.86
CA LEU A 197 -8.85 22.49 -17.66
C LEU A 197 -9.44 22.63 -19.07
N ILE A 198 -10.66 23.15 -19.20
CA ILE A 198 -11.30 23.43 -20.49
C ILE A 198 -10.47 24.42 -21.32
N GLN A 199 -10.03 25.54 -20.71
CA GLN A 199 -9.20 26.54 -21.40
C GLN A 199 -7.88 25.97 -21.92
N LEU A 200 -7.30 25.01 -21.19
CA LEU A 200 -6.07 24.32 -21.57
C LEU A 200 -6.32 23.16 -22.55
N ASN A 201 -7.58 22.88 -22.88
CA ASN A 201 -8.00 21.69 -23.61
C ASN A 201 -7.41 20.44 -22.94
N ALA A 202 -7.69 20.25 -21.65
CA ALA A 202 -7.15 19.16 -20.85
C ALA A 202 -8.24 18.49 -19.99
N CYS A 203 -7.99 17.25 -19.59
CA CYS A 203 -8.78 16.47 -18.63
C CYS A 203 -7.83 15.81 -17.62
N ASP A 204 -8.31 15.52 -16.42
CA ASP A 204 -7.69 14.49 -15.59
C ASP A 204 -8.37 13.12 -15.75
N PHE A 205 -7.89 12.12 -15.00
CA PHE A 205 -8.45 10.76 -15.06
C PHE A 205 -9.92 10.71 -14.60
N GLY A 206 -10.30 11.47 -13.57
CA GLY A 206 -11.68 11.53 -13.09
C GLY A 206 -12.63 12.12 -14.15
N ASP A 207 -12.17 13.12 -14.89
CA ASP A 207 -12.95 13.78 -15.95
C ASP A 207 -13.32 12.86 -17.09
N LEU A 208 -12.44 11.92 -17.46
CA LEU A 208 -12.72 10.95 -18.52
C LEU A 208 -14.03 10.20 -18.26
N MET A 209 -14.24 9.80 -16.99
CA MET A 209 -15.45 9.11 -16.55
C MET A 209 -16.61 10.08 -16.35
N LEU A 210 -16.36 11.19 -15.64
CA LEU A 210 -17.39 12.15 -15.27
C LEU A 210 -18.03 12.80 -16.50
N HIS A 211 -17.23 13.33 -17.42
CA HIS A 211 -17.73 14.01 -18.61
C HIS A 211 -18.52 13.08 -19.51
N LEU A 212 -18.01 11.87 -19.76
CA LEU A 212 -18.75 10.93 -20.61
C LEU A 212 -20.07 10.51 -19.96
N THR A 213 -20.06 10.24 -18.66
CA THR A 213 -21.29 9.91 -17.92
C THR A 213 -22.29 11.05 -17.99
N GLU A 214 -21.83 12.30 -17.89
CA GLU A 214 -22.70 13.49 -17.99
C GLU A 214 -23.26 13.68 -19.39
N ILE A 215 -22.45 13.46 -20.43
CA ILE A 215 -22.90 13.47 -21.82
C ILE A 215 -24.01 12.42 -21.99
N LEU A 216 -23.79 11.18 -21.58
CA LEU A 216 -24.80 10.12 -21.71
C LEU A 216 -26.07 10.40 -20.90
N ARG A 217 -25.94 11.03 -19.73
CA ARG A 217 -27.06 11.42 -18.87
C ARG A 217 -27.90 12.56 -19.44
N THR A 218 -27.26 13.54 -20.08
CA THR A 218 -27.93 14.77 -20.56
C THR A 218 -28.30 14.72 -22.05
N ARG A 219 -27.71 13.79 -22.81
CA ARG A 219 -27.89 13.65 -24.25
C ARG A 219 -28.43 12.26 -24.66
N PRO A 220 -29.76 12.07 -24.64
CA PRO A 220 -30.38 10.81 -25.04
C PRO A 220 -30.06 10.38 -26.48
N ASP A 221 -29.81 11.34 -27.38
CA ASP A 221 -29.41 11.12 -28.76
C ASP A 221 -28.04 10.42 -28.87
N VAL A 222 -27.07 10.84 -28.04
CA VAL A 222 -25.74 10.22 -27.96
C VAL A 222 -25.84 8.85 -27.30
N LEU A 223 -26.59 8.73 -26.20
CA LEU A 223 -26.81 7.44 -25.53
C LEU A 223 -27.44 6.41 -26.48
N ALA A 224 -28.44 6.81 -27.27
CA ALA A 224 -29.07 5.94 -28.25
C ALA A 224 -28.10 5.44 -29.33
N GLN A 225 -27.05 6.20 -29.68
CA GLN A 225 -26.00 5.73 -30.59
C GLN A 225 -25.23 4.56 -29.97
N TYR A 226 -24.90 4.64 -28.68
CA TYR A 226 -24.20 3.56 -27.98
C TYR A 226 -25.09 2.36 -27.66
N HIS A 227 -26.39 2.56 -27.43
CA HIS A 227 -27.35 1.45 -27.34
C HIS A 227 -27.43 0.66 -28.65
N ARG A 228 -27.41 1.34 -29.81
CA ARG A 228 -27.36 0.65 -31.12
C ARG A 228 -26.01 -0.03 -31.37
N LEU A 229 -24.93 0.56 -30.89
CA LEU A 229 -23.59 0.03 -31.09
C LEU A 229 -23.36 -1.22 -30.23
N PHE A 230 -23.44 -1.09 -28.91
CA PHE A 230 -23.17 -2.18 -27.99
C PHE A 230 -24.41 -3.04 -27.86
N ARG A 231 -24.31 -4.34 -28.12
CA ARG A 231 -25.36 -5.33 -27.85
C ARG A 231 -25.09 -6.10 -26.56
N TYR A 232 -23.81 -6.29 -26.21
CA TYR A 232 -23.38 -6.99 -25.01
C TYR A 232 -22.35 -6.16 -24.26
N ILE A 233 -22.47 -6.12 -22.93
CA ILE A 233 -21.53 -5.45 -22.03
C ILE A 233 -20.98 -6.50 -21.06
N LEU A 234 -19.65 -6.62 -21.00
CA LEU A 234 -18.93 -7.56 -20.16
C LEU A 234 -18.03 -6.76 -19.20
N VAL A 235 -18.15 -6.98 -17.91
CA VAL A 235 -17.41 -6.22 -16.89
C VAL A 235 -16.66 -7.18 -15.97
N ASP A 236 -15.36 -6.98 -15.83
CA ASP A 236 -14.51 -7.71 -14.89
C ASP A 236 -14.30 -6.90 -13.59
N GLU A 237 -14.03 -7.61 -12.49
CA GLU A 237 -13.81 -7.06 -11.14
C GLU A 237 -14.88 -6.02 -10.72
N TYR A 238 -16.16 -6.32 -10.96
CA TYR A 238 -17.27 -5.38 -10.77
C TYR A 238 -17.40 -4.82 -9.34
N GLN A 239 -16.92 -5.55 -8.33
CA GLN A 239 -16.91 -5.08 -6.94
C GLN A 239 -16.02 -3.85 -6.71
N ASP A 240 -15.01 -3.62 -7.56
CA ASP A 240 -14.07 -2.50 -7.42
C ASP A 240 -14.62 -1.21 -8.04
N THR A 241 -15.86 -1.22 -8.55
CA THR A 241 -16.46 -0.06 -9.24
C THR A 241 -16.81 1.06 -8.27
N ASN A 242 -16.41 2.28 -8.63
CA ASN A 242 -16.89 3.49 -7.95
C ASN A 242 -18.26 3.93 -8.52
N THR A 243 -18.83 5.00 -7.96
CA THR A 243 -20.20 5.43 -8.32
C THR A 243 -20.28 5.87 -9.78
N VAL A 244 -19.33 6.67 -10.28
CA VAL A 244 -19.37 7.17 -11.66
C VAL A 244 -19.20 6.05 -12.69
N GLN A 245 -18.32 5.08 -12.42
CA GLN A 245 -18.16 3.87 -13.25
C GLN A 245 -19.45 3.05 -13.29
N TYR A 246 -20.08 2.85 -12.13
CA TYR A 246 -21.38 2.17 -12.03
C TYR A 246 -22.47 2.92 -12.82
N LEU A 247 -22.58 4.24 -12.67
CA LEU A 247 -23.56 5.05 -13.39
C LEU A 247 -23.37 4.99 -14.90
N TRP A 248 -22.12 5.04 -15.37
CA TRP A 248 -21.78 4.88 -16.77
C TRP A 248 -22.23 3.52 -17.33
N LEU A 249 -21.91 2.42 -16.63
CA LEU A 249 -22.36 1.07 -17.01
C LEU A 249 -23.89 0.97 -17.03
N ARG A 250 -24.55 1.52 -16.00
CA ARG A 250 -26.01 1.50 -15.87
C ARG A 250 -26.71 2.23 -17.02
N LEU A 251 -26.21 3.40 -17.43
CA LEU A 251 -26.75 4.14 -18.58
C LEU A 251 -26.63 3.34 -19.88
N LEU A 252 -25.48 2.69 -20.11
CA LEU A 252 -25.24 1.89 -21.32
C LEU A 252 -26.03 0.57 -21.35
N ALA A 253 -26.25 -0.04 -20.19
CA ALA A 253 -26.91 -1.33 -20.07
C ALA A 253 -28.44 -1.21 -20.04
N LEU A 254 -29.00 -0.27 -19.27
CA LEU A 254 -30.45 -0.12 -19.14
C LEU A 254 -31.04 0.55 -20.39
N ARG A 255 -31.84 -0.22 -21.13
CA ARG A 255 -32.55 0.21 -22.34
C ARG A 255 -34.05 0.16 -22.11
N PRO A 256 -34.78 1.24 -22.39
CA PRO A 256 -36.23 1.20 -22.34
C PRO A 256 -36.79 0.13 -23.30
N GLY A 257 -37.49 -0.88 -22.75
CA GLY A 257 -38.17 -1.90 -23.55
C GLY A 257 -37.30 -3.04 -24.10
N GLU A 258 -36.00 -3.08 -23.77
CA GLU A 258 -35.08 -4.16 -24.20
C GLU A 258 -34.41 -4.82 -22.99
N PRO A 259 -34.05 -6.12 -23.08
CA PRO A 259 -33.28 -6.78 -22.03
C PRO A 259 -31.87 -6.19 -21.92
N SER A 260 -31.44 -5.96 -20.68
CA SER A 260 -30.09 -5.46 -20.37
C SER A 260 -29.07 -6.59 -20.48
N ASN A 261 -28.42 -6.74 -21.64
CA ASN A 261 -27.39 -7.76 -21.87
C ASN A 261 -26.03 -7.39 -21.25
N ILE A 262 -26.02 -7.19 -19.93
CA ILE A 262 -24.84 -6.91 -19.13
C ILE A 262 -24.44 -8.16 -18.34
N CYS A 263 -23.17 -8.55 -18.43
CA CYS A 263 -22.58 -9.60 -17.63
C CYS A 263 -21.47 -9.01 -16.77
N CYS A 264 -21.68 -8.97 -15.47
CA CYS A 264 -20.68 -8.54 -14.49
C CYS A 264 -20.07 -9.76 -13.81
N VAL A 265 -18.74 -9.80 -13.76
CA VAL A 265 -17.99 -10.80 -13.01
C VAL A 265 -17.36 -10.09 -11.81
N GLY A 266 -17.50 -10.66 -10.62
CA GLY A 266 -16.96 -10.03 -9.42
C GLY A 266 -16.98 -10.93 -8.20
N ASP A 267 -16.34 -10.42 -7.16
CA ASP A 267 -16.22 -11.06 -5.86
C ASP A 267 -16.35 -10.01 -4.74
N ASP A 268 -17.50 -9.97 -4.08
CA ASP A 268 -17.77 -9.14 -2.90
C ASP A 268 -16.75 -9.35 -1.76
N ASP A 269 -16.22 -10.56 -1.61
CA ASP A 269 -15.21 -10.92 -0.61
C ASP A 269 -13.79 -10.40 -0.97
N GLN A 270 -13.58 -9.90 -2.20
CA GLN A 270 -12.29 -9.33 -2.66
C GLN A 270 -12.34 -7.81 -2.89
N SER A 271 -13.37 -7.09 -2.43
CA SER A 271 -13.40 -5.63 -2.51
C SER A 271 -12.56 -5.00 -1.40
N ILE A 272 -11.41 -4.42 -1.78
CA ILE A 272 -10.38 -3.88 -0.86
C ILE A 272 -9.86 -2.49 -1.28
N TYR A 273 -10.63 -1.78 -2.11
CA TYR A 273 -10.24 -0.48 -2.66
C TYR A 273 -11.24 0.62 -2.29
N SER A 274 -11.89 0.54 -1.13
CA SER A 274 -12.87 1.57 -0.71
C SER A 274 -12.23 2.95 -0.59
N TRP A 275 -10.96 3.00 -0.16
CA TRP A 275 -10.13 4.21 -0.09
C TRP A 275 -9.88 4.87 -1.46
N ARG A 276 -10.08 4.13 -2.57
CA ARG A 276 -10.10 4.65 -3.96
C ARG A 276 -11.51 4.94 -4.47
N GLY A 277 -12.51 4.95 -3.59
CA GLY A 277 -13.92 5.21 -3.90
C GLY A 277 -14.72 4.01 -4.40
N ALA A 278 -14.16 2.79 -4.37
CA ALA A 278 -14.91 1.59 -4.73
C ALA A 278 -16.07 1.35 -3.75
N GLN A 279 -17.24 0.96 -4.27
CA GLN A 279 -18.42 0.71 -3.45
C GLN A 279 -18.90 -0.73 -3.60
N VAL A 280 -18.67 -1.55 -2.57
CA VAL A 280 -19.17 -2.93 -2.47
C VAL A 280 -20.67 -2.99 -2.74
N GLY A 281 -21.42 -1.99 -2.27
CA GLY A 281 -22.86 -1.88 -2.49
C GLY A 281 -23.29 -1.97 -3.96
N ASN A 282 -22.42 -1.65 -4.94
CA ASN A 282 -22.74 -1.79 -6.36
C ASN A 282 -22.95 -3.25 -6.78
N ILE A 283 -22.15 -4.18 -6.25
CA ILE A 283 -22.34 -5.61 -6.52
C ILE A 283 -23.52 -6.17 -5.73
N LEU A 284 -23.69 -5.74 -4.47
CA LEU A 284 -24.78 -6.20 -3.59
C LEU A 284 -26.17 -5.78 -4.09
N ARG A 285 -26.26 -4.64 -4.78
CA ARG A 285 -27.52 -4.12 -5.34
C ARG A 285 -27.81 -4.57 -6.78
N PHE A 286 -26.96 -5.40 -7.38
CA PHE A 286 -27.06 -5.73 -8.80
C PHE A 286 -28.45 -6.25 -9.21
N GLU A 287 -29.05 -7.17 -8.45
CA GLU A 287 -30.41 -7.70 -8.74
C GLU A 287 -31.50 -6.64 -8.65
N LYS A 288 -31.35 -5.66 -7.76
CA LYS A 288 -32.28 -4.53 -7.61
C LYS A 288 -32.16 -3.56 -8.77
N ASP A 289 -30.93 -3.32 -9.22
CA ASP A 289 -30.62 -2.35 -10.28
C ASP A 289 -30.87 -2.90 -11.68
N PHE A 290 -30.76 -4.22 -11.85
CA PHE A 290 -31.03 -4.95 -13.08
C PHE A 290 -32.10 -6.03 -12.84
N PRO A 291 -33.40 -5.65 -12.85
CA PRO A 291 -34.49 -6.60 -12.63
C PRO A 291 -34.44 -7.79 -13.59
N GLY A 292 -34.64 -8.99 -13.07
CA GLY A 292 -34.52 -10.24 -13.83
C GLY A 292 -33.09 -10.74 -13.99
N ALA A 293 -32.13 -10.18 -13.24
CA ALA A 293 -30.76 -10.66 -13.23
C ALA A 293 -30.67 -12.12 -12.79
N GLN A 294 -29.91 -12.91 -13.56
CA GLN A 294 -29.49 -14.24 -13.14
C GLN A 294 -28.18 -14.16 -12.36
N ILE A 295 -28.07 -14.92 -11.27
CA ILE A 295 -26.83 -15.06 -10.51
C ILE A 295 -26.27 -16.46 -10.74
N VAL A 296 -25.05 -16.54 -11.26
CA VAL A 296 -24.28 -17.78 -11.35
C VAL A 296 -23.12 -17.72 -10.38
N ARG A 297 -23.08 -18.67 -9.44
CA ARG A 297 -22.01 -18.76 -8.43
C ARG A 297 -20.94 -19.75 -8.90
N LEU A 298 -19.71 -19.30 -9.02
CA LEU A 298 -18.56 -20.16 -9.27
C LEU A 298 -17.89 -20.47 -7.93
N GLU A 299 -18.13 -21.67 -7.42
CA GLU A 299 -17.65 -22.08 -6.08
C GLU A 299 -16.44 -23.02 -6.14
N ARG A 300 -16.16 -23.64 -7.29
CA ARG A 300 -15.01 -24.53 -7.48
C ARG A 300 -13.74 -23.72 -7.69
N ASN A 301 -12.84 -23.76 -6.72
CA ASN A 301 -11.54 -23.14 -6.75
C ASN A 301 -10.47 -24.14 -7.24
N TYR A 302 -9.66 -23.74 -8.22
CA TYR A 302 -8.62 -24.57 -8.83
C TYR A 302 -7.20 -24.14 -8.41
N ARG A 303 -7.09 -23.29 -7.40
CA ARG A 303 -5.84 -22.62 -6.98
C ARG A 303 -5.32 -23.18 -5.66
N SER A 304 -6.17 -23.21 -4.64
CA SER A 304 -5.80 -23.35 -3.24
C SER A 304 -6.30 -24.67 -2.66
N THR A 305 -5.57 -25.22 -1.70
CA THR A 305 -5.95 -26.44 -0.97
C THR A 305 -7.21 -26.25 -0.12
N ARG A 306 -7.82 -27.37 0.29
CA ARG A 306 -9.02 -27.38 1.13
C ARG A 306 -8.84 -26.60 2.43
N HIS A 307 -7.72 -26.78 3.14
CA HIS A 307 -7.50 -26.09 4.41
C HIS A 307 -7.31 -24.58 4.25
N ILE A 308 -6.62 -24.12 3.20
CA ILE A 308 -6.50 -22.68 2.90
C ILE A 308 -7.89 -22.07 2.64
N LEU A 309 -8.71 -22.74 1.83
CA LEU A 309 -10.07 -22.28 1.52
C LEU A 309 -10.98 -22.31 2.74
N GLY A 310 -10.88 -23.35 3.58
CA GLY A 310 -11.66 -23.47 4.81
C GLY A 310 -11.31 -22.39 5.83
N ALA A 311 -10.01 -22.10 6.02
CA ALA A 311 -9.54 -21.01 6.87
C ALA A 311 -10.05 -19.65 6.38
N ALA A 312 -9.92 -19.37 5.08
CA ALA A 312 -10.42 -18.14 4.47
C ALA A 312 -11.95 -18.01 4.55
N ALA A 313 -12.68 -19.11 4.33
CA ALA A 313 -14.14 -19.15 4.40
C ALA A 313 -14.67 -18.88 5.83
N GLY A 314 -14.03 -19.46 6.85
CA GLY A 314 -14.38 -19.19 8.24
C GLY A 314 -14.14 -17.73 8.62
N LEU A 315 -13.01 -17.17 8.18
CA LEU A 315 -12.71 -15.76 8.42
C LEU A 315 -13.78 -14.85 7.80
N ILE A 316 -14.04 -14.97 6.50
CA ILE A 316 -14.94 -14.07 5.77
C ILE A 316 -16.43 -14.23 6.14
N ALA A 317 -16.80 -15.36 6.76
CA ALA A 317 -18.16 -15.59 7.25
C ALA A 317 -18.61 -14.60 8.33
N HIS A 318 -17.68 -13.89 8.98
CA HIS A 318 -17.96 -12.89 10.00
C HIS A 318 -18.34 -11.50 9.45
N ASN A 319 -18.38 -11.31 8.12
CA ASN A 319 -18.94 -10.09 7.52
C ASN A 319 -20.45 -10.25 7.27
N ASP A 320 -21.22 -9.23 7.61
CA ASP A 320 -22.69 -9.27 7.56
C ASP A 320 -23.21 -9.08 6.12
N GLU A 321 -22.59 -8.19 5.34
CA GLU A 321 -23.04 -7.84 3.99
C GLU A 321 -22.34 -8.66 2.89
N ARG A 322 -22.90 -9.85 2.55
CA ARG A 322 -22.37 -10.76 1.52
C ARG A 322 -23.46 -11.39 0.64
N LEU A 323 -23.13 -11.74 -0.60
CA LEU A 323 -24.05 -12.42 -1.54
C LEU A 323 -24.10 -13.95 -1.40
N GLY A 324 -23.45 -14.47 -0.36
CA GLY A 324 -23.47 -15.89 0.03
C GLY A 324 -22.82 -16.80 -1.02
N LYS A 325 -21.52 -17.05 -0.86
CA LYS A 325 -20.79 -18.09 -1.61
C LYS A 325 -19.79 -18.79 -0.69
N THR A 326 -19.53 -20.07 -0.95
CA THR A 326 -18.51 -20.82 -0.22
C THR A 326 -17.58 -21.51 -1.20
N LEU A 327 -16.32 -21.09 -1.21
CA LEU A 327 -15.32 -21.71 -2.07
C LEU A 327 -15.01 -23.14 -1.60
N ARG A 328 -15.01 -24.07 -2.54
CA ARG A 328 -14.65 -25.46 -2.34
C ARG A 328 -13.55 -25.81 -3.33
N SER A 329 -12.63 -26.67 -2.94
CA SER A 329 -11.61 -27.11 -3.88
C SER A 329 -12.26 -27.89 -5.03
N GLY A 330 -11.89 -27.52 -6.25
CA GLY A 330 -12.26 -28.20 -7.49
C GLY A 330 -11.33 -29.36 -7.85
N CYS A 331 -10.29 -29.61 -7.05
CA CYS A 331 -9.33 -30.70 -7.23
C CYS A 331 -9.61 -31.81 -6.21
N GLU A 332 -9.88 -33.04 -6.67
CA GLU A 332 -10.27 -34.17 -5.82
C GLU A 332 -9.18 -34.57 -4.80
N ASP A 333 -7.89 -34.33 -5.10
CA ASP A 333 -6.73 -34.71 -4.25
C ASP A 333 -6.13 -33.57 -3.40
N SER A 334 -6.92 -32.55 -3.06
CA SER A 334 -6.40 -31.28 -2.51
C SER A 334 -6.54 -31.08 -1.00
N ASP A 335 -6.45 -32.16 -0.21
CA ASP A 335 -6.55 -32.05 1.27
C ASP A 335 -5.48 -31.07 1.79
N GLY A 336 -4.25 -31.17 1.29
CA GLY A 336 -3.17 -30.20 1.50
C GLY A 336 -2.73 -30.09 2.97
N GLU A 337 -1.88 -29.12 3.28
CA GLU A 337 -1.49 -28.82 4.66
C GLU A 337 -2.42 -27.79 5.30
N LYS A 338 -2.58 -27.89 6.62
CA LYS A 338 -3.28 -26.89 7.41
C LYS A 338 -2.52 -25.56 7.41
N VAL A 339 -3.25 -24.46 7.53
CA VAL A 339 -2.66 -23.12 7.67
C VAL A 339 -1.92 -23.06 9.00
N LEU A 340 -0.64 -22.70 8.97
CA LEU A 340 0.16 -22.54 10.18
C LEU A 340 -0.07 -21.15 10.77
N VAL A 341 -0.29 -21.07 12.08
CA VAL A 341 -0.36 -19.82 12.84
C VAL A 341 0.75 -19.85 13.87
N ILE A 342 1.69 -18.91 13.78
CA ILE A 342 2.93 -18.93 14.56
C ILE A 342 3.02 -17.65 15.40
N GLY A 343 3.11 -17.84 16.72
CA GLY A 343 3.37 -16.76 17.67
C GLY A 343 4.86 -16.62 17.97
N VAL A 344 5.41 -15.43 17.80
CA VAL A 344 6.82 -15.11 18.07
C VAL A 344 6.96 -14.00 19.11
N GLY A 345 8.13 -13.91 19.75
CA GLY A 345 8.38 -12.94 20.82
C GLY A 345 8.38 -11.49 20.35
N ASP A 346 8.95 -11.21 19.18
CA ASP A 346 9.02 -9.87 18.62
C ASP A 346 9.10 -9.85 17.07
N SER A 347 9.02 -8.65 16.49
CA SER A 347 9.11 -8.45 15.03
C SER A 347 10.45 -8.85 14.41
N ASP A 348 11.54 -8.85 15.17
CA ASP A 348 12.86 -9.24 14.65
C ASP A 348 13.02 -10.77 14.66
N HIS A 349 12.42 -11.45 15.65
CA HIS A 349 12.19 -12.90 15.64
C HIS A 349 11.28 -13.30 14.49
N GLU A 350 10.20 -12.56 14.22
CA GLU A 350 9.31 -12.80 13.07
C GLU A 350 10.08 -12.81 11.74
N ALA A 351 10.86 -11.77 11.49
CA ALA A 351 11.65 -11.65 10.27
C ALA A 351 12.68 -12.78 10.13
N ARG A 352 13.32 -13.17 11.23
CA ARG A 352 14.26 -14.31 11.27
C ARG A 352 13.59 -15.63 10.95
N ASP A 353 12.47 -15.94 11.59
CA ASP A 353 11.77 -17.20 11.41
C ASP A 353 11.18 -17.32 10.00
N VAL A 354 10.57 -16.24 9.48
CA VAL A 354 10.07 -16.19 8.10
C VAL A 354 11.21 -16.43 7.10
N CYS A 355 12.34 -15.73 7.22
CA CYS A 355 13.45 -15.90 6.28
C CYS A 355 14.13 -17.27 6.41
N GLY A 356 14.26 -17.81 7.62
CA GLY A 356 14.74 -19.18 7.83
C GLY A 356 13.81 -20.23 7.23
N MET A 357 12.50 -20.01 7.25
CA MET A 357 11.54 -20.87 6.55
C MET A 357 11.63 -20.74 5.03
N VAL A 358 11.89 -19.54 4.51
CA VAL A 358 12.16 -19.34 3.07
C VAL A 358 13.38 -20.14 2.63
N GLU A 359 14.50 -20.05 3.36
CA GLU A 359 15.72 -20.82 3.09
C GLU A 359 15.45 -22.32 3.16
N LYS A 360 14.73 -22.77 4.18
CA LYS A 360 14.35 -24.18 4.32
C LYS A 360 13.53 -24.67 3.12
N MET A 361 12.50 -23.93 2.74
CA MET A 361 11.66 -24.27 1.58
C MET A 361 12.45 -24.27 0.28
N GLN A 362 13.41 -23.34 0.12
CA GLN A 362 14.32 -23.31 -1.02
C GLN A 362 15.20 -24.57 -1.06
N ASN A 363 15.76 -24.97 0.09
CA ASN A 363 16.55 -26.20 0.23
C ASN A 363 15.73 -27.47 -0.03
N ASP A 364 14.44 -27.44 0.33
CA ASP A 364 13.48 -28.51 0.05
C ASP A 364 13.02 -28.53 -1.44
N GLY A 365 13.56 -27.63 -2.28
CA GLY A 365 13.38 -27.62 -3.73
C GLY A 365 12.26 -26.70 -4.24
N HIS A 366 11.64 -25.90 -3.37
CA HIS A 366 10.64 -24.92 -3.80
C HIS A 366 11.30 -23.71 -4.47
N SER A 367 10.76 -23.26 -5.60
CA SER A 367 11.27 -22.08 -6.29
C SER A 367 10.95 -20.80 -5.52
N LEU A 368 11.96 -19.94 -5.32
CA LEU A 368 11.76 -18.61 -4.71
C LEU A 368 10.73 -17.76 -5.47
N GLY A 369 10.62 -17.94 -6.80
CA GLY A 369 9.65 -17.21 -7.63
C GLY A 369 8.19 -17.53 -7.30
N GLU A 370 7.93 -18.68 -6.67
CA GLU A 370 6.61 -19.15 -6.22
C GLU A 370 6.39 -18.89 -4.72
N MET A 371 7.23 -18.06 -4.08
CA MET A 371 7.09 -17.67 -2.69
C MET A 371 6.80 -16.17 -2.57
N ALA A 372 6.01 -15.79 -1.56
CA ALA A 372 5.78 -14.39 -1.24
C ALA A 372 5.64 -14.10 0.26
N ILE A 373 6.14 -12.94 0.67
CA ILE A 373 5.92 -12.35 1.99
C ILE A 373 4.95 -11.18 1.80
N LEU A 374 3.77 -11.26 2.42
CA LEU A 374 2.69 -10.30 2.26
C LEU A 374 2.47 -9.52 3.56
N VAL A 375 2.85 -8.24 3.56
CA VAL A 375 2.72 -7.35 4.72
C VAL A 375 1.46 -6.47 4.63
N ARG A 376 0.94 -5.99 5.77
CA ARG A 376 -0.19 -5.04 5.75
C ARG A 376 0.25 -3.62 5.38
N ALA A 377 1.41 -3.19 5.85
CA ALA A 377 1.92 -1.84 5.69
C ALA A 377 3.37 -1.83 5.19
N GLY A 378 3.72 -0.80 4.41
CA GLY A 378 5.04 -0.69 3.77
C GLY A 378 6.21 -0.57 4.74
N PHE A 379 6.00 -0.10 5.98
CA PHE A 379 7.07 -0.03 6.98
C PHE A 379 7.55 -1.43 7.42
N GLN A 380 6.70 -2.46 7.29
CA GLN A 380 7.05 -3.83 7.70
C GLN A 380 8.04 -4.50 6.75
N THR A 381 8.17 -4.03 5.48
CA THR A 381 9.03 -4.70 4.49
C THR A 381 10.49 -4.73 4.92
N ARG A 382 10.93 -3.68 5.60
CA ARG A 382 12.33 -3.46 5.96
C ARG A 382 12.97 -4.62 6.73
N ALA A 383 12.32 -5.09 7.80
CA ALA A 383 12.87 -6.17 8.62
C ALA A 383 13.09 -7.46 7.82
N PHE A 384 12.22 -7.73 6.85
CA PHE A 384 12.38 -8.86 5.92
C PHE A 384 13.46 -8.58 4.88
N GLU A 385 13.53 -7.38 4.31
CA GLU A 385 14.58 -6.99 3.36
C GLU A 385 15.98 -7.20 3.98
N GLU A 386 16.22 -6.66 5.18
CA GLU A 386 17.49 -6.78 5.88
C GLU A 386 17.88 -8.24 6.11
N LYS A 387 16.92 -9.08 6.51
CA LYS A 387 17.19 -10.48 6.79
C LYS A 387 17.42 -11.30 5.51
N LEU A 388 16.66 -11.05 4.45
CA LEU A 388 16.86 -11.69 3.14
C LEU A 388 18.24 -11.35 2.55
N VAL A 389 18.67 -10.10 2.69
CA VAL A 389 20.03 -9.68 2.31
C VAL A 389 21.08 -10.42 3.12
N GLN A 390 20.97 -10.44 4.45
CA GLN A 390 21.93 -11.10 5.33
C GLN A 390 22.06 -12.60 5.01
N SER A 391 20.96 -13.24 4.64
CA SER A 391 20.87 -14.63 4.21
C SER A 391 21.30 -14.86 2.75
N GLY A 392 21.56 -13.80 1.98
CA GLY A 392 21.87 -13.91 0.56
C GLY A 392 20.72 -14.42 -0.32
N VAL A 393 19.47 -14.35 0.17
CA VAL A 393 18.28 -14.81 -0.57
C VAL A 393 17.83 -13.73 -1.55
N PRO A 394 17.80 -14.00 -2.88
CA PRO A 394 17.34 -13.03 -3.88
C PRO A 394 15.86 -12.66 -3.69
N TYR A 395 15.56 -11.37 -3.61
CA TYR A 395 14.20 -10.86 -3.41
C TYR A 395 13.85 -9.73 -4.39
N ARG A 396 12.55 -9.44 -4.48
CA ARG A 396 12.00 -8.28 -5.21
C ARG A 396 10.86 -7.64 -4.45
N ILE A 397 10.74 -6.32 -4.53
CA ILE A 397 9.58 -5.59 -4.00
C ILE A 397 8.58 -5.32 -5.12
N VAL A 398 7.31 -5.65 -4.89
CA VAL A 398 6.23 -5.37 -5.85
C VAL A 398 5.36 -4.23 -5.33
N GLY A 399 5.21 -3.18 -6.13
CA GLY A 399 4.38 -2.02 -5.80
C GLY A 399 5.07 -0.95 -4.95
N GLY A 400 6.40 -1.00 -4.83
CA GLY A 400 7.24 0.00 -4.17
C GLY A 400 8.69 -0.11 -4.63
N VAL A 401 9.50 0.90 -4.29
CA VAL A 401 10.96 0.86 -4.44
C VAL A 401 11.60 0.23 -3.20
N ARG A 402 12.76 -0.41 -3.37
CA ARG A 402 13.53 -0.97 -2.24
C ARG A 402 13.84 0.09 -1.21
N PHE A 403 14.00 -0.29 0.05
CA PHE A 403 14.25 0.67 1.12
C PHE A 403 15.42 1.63 0.78
N TYR A 404 16.55 1.08 0.33
CA TYR A 404 17.73 1.87 -0.06
C TYR A 404 17.62 2.61 -1.39
N GLU A 405 16.58 2.34 -2.19
CA GLU A 405 16.31 3.03 -3.46
C GLU A 405 15.38 4.23 -3.31
N ARG A 406 14.68 4.34 -2.16
CA ARG A 406 13.80 5.47 -1.84
C ARG A 406 14.57 6.78 -1.93
N ALA A 407 13.96 7.81 -2.51
CA ALA A 407 14.63 9.07 -2.78
C ALA A 407 15.24 9.67 -1.50
N GLU A 408 14.47 9.65 -0.41
CA GLU A 408 14.89 10.20 0.86
C GLU A 408 16.08 9.44 1.47
N ILE A 409 16.11 8.11 1.29
CA ILE A 409 17.17 7.23 1.77
C ILE A 409 18.42 7.39 0.91
N ARG A 410 18.29 7.43 -0.42
CA ARG A 410 19.41 7.65 -1.35
C ARG A 410 20.12 8.98 -1.11
N ASP A 411 19.37 10.02 -0.80
CA ASP A 411 19.93 11.32 -0.44
C ASP A 411 20.69 11.26 0.89
N ALA A 412 20.11 10.62 1.92
CA ALA A 412 20.78 10.42 3.21
C ALA A 412 22.05 9.56 3.08
N LEU A 413 22.02 8.50 2.28
CA LEU A 413 23.19 7.70 1.94
C LEU A 413 24.26 8.52 1.21
N ALA A 414 23.87 9.47 0.36
CA ALA A 414 24.81 10.37 -0.28
C ALA A 414 25.48 11.34 0.71
N TYR A 415 24.74 11.85 1.71
CA TYR A 415 25.34 12.58 2.84
C TYR A 415 26.37 11.74 3.59
N MET A 416 26.02 10.50 3.93
CA MET A 416 26.91 9.55 4.61
C MET A 416 28.16 9.23 3.78
N ARG A 417 28.00 9.02 2.46
CA ARG A 417 29.12 8.76 1.54
C ARG A 417 30.09 9.93 1.46
N VAL A 418 29.59 11.17 1.40
CA VAL A 418 30.45 12.37 1.41
C VAL A 418 31.13 12.57 2.76
N LEU A 419 30.45 12.23 3.86
CA LEU A 419 31.03 12.26 5.20
C LEU A 419 32.19 11.26 5.31
N ASN A 420 31.99 10.02 4.83
CA ASN A 420 32.98 8.94 4.86
C ASN A 420 34.12 9.16 3.84
N GLN A 421 33.79 9.60 2.63
CA GLN A 421 34.71 9.83 1.52
C GLN A 421 34.45 11.21 0.89
N PRO A 422 35.17 12.27 1.30
CA PRO A 422 34.96 13.63 0.79
C PRO A 422 35.22 13.81 -0.70
N SER A 423 35.90 12.85 -1.35
CA SER A 423 36.16 12.87 -2.79
C SER A 423 35.06 12.21 -3.63
N ASP A 424 33.94 11.81 -3.03
CA ASP A 424 32.79 11.24 -3.74
C ASP A 424 31.96 12.34 -4.42
N ASP A 425 32.43 12.76 -5.59
CA ASP A 425 31.84 13.85 -6.37
C ASP A 425 30.39 13.55 -6.79
N LEU A 426 30.06 12.28 -7.08
CA LEU A 426 28.71 11.88 -7.47
C LEU A 426 27.72 12.01 -6.30
N ALA A 427 28.11 11.57 -5.11
CA ALA A 427 27.31 11.74 -3.91
C ALA A 427 27.18 13.22 -3.53
N PHE A 428 28.27 13.99 -3.65
CA PHE A 428 28.27 15.43 -3.35
C PHE A 428 27.35 16.22 -4.29
N GLU A 429 27.41 15.96 -5.59
CA GLU A 429 26.54 16.63 -6.57
C GLU A 429 25.05 16.36 -6.29
N ARG A 430 24.71 15.14 -5.86
CA ARG A 430 23.33 14.77 -5.50
C ARG A 430 22.79 15.59 -4.33
N ILE A 431 23.59 15.79 -3.28
CA ILE A 431 23.15 16.48 -2.06
C ILE A 431 23.31 18.00 -2.13
N LEU A 432 24.09 18.51 -3.07
CA LEU A 432 24.46 19.92 -3.17
C LEU A 432 23.25 20.87 -3.17
N ASN A 433 22.20 20.50 -3.89
CA ASN A 433 20.96 21.27 -3.99
C ASN A 433 19.73 20.55 -3.39
N THR A 434 19.98 19.61 -2.48
CA THR A 434 18.94 18.83 -1.77
C THR A 434 19.22 18.89 -0.27
N PRO A 435 18.51 19.73 0.51
CA PRO A 435 17.36 20.59 0.16
C PRO A 435 17.70 21.72 -0.82
N LYS A 436 16.69 22.38 -1.42
CA LYS A 436 16.92 23.46 -2.39
C LYS A 436 17.76 24.60 -1.80
N ARG A 437 19.02 24.70 -2.23
CA ARG A 437 20.00 25.74 -1.85
C ARG A 437 20.13 26.87 -2.87
N GLY A 438 19.25 26.90 -3.86
CA GLY A 438 19.29 27.88 -4.95
C GLY A 438 20.44 27.68 -5.93
N MET A 439 21.14 26.54 -5.89
CA MET A 439 22.21 26.23 -6.84
C MET A 439 21.61 25.66 -8.13
N GLY A 440 21.49 26.51 -9.15
CA GLY A 440 21.03 26.10 -10.48
C GLY A 440 22.13 25.45 -11.35
N PRO A 441 21.79 24.97 -12.55
CA PRO A 441 22.72 24.27 -13.45
C PRO A 441 24.00 25.06 -13.77
N ALA A 442 23.89 26.38 -13.92
CA ALA A 442 25.05 27.26 -14.17
C ALA A 442 26.01 27.34 -12.96
N GLY A 443 25.50 27.21 -11.74
CA GLY A 443 26.31 27.15 -10.52
C GLY A 443 27.10 25.84 -10.45
N VAL A 444 26.44 24.73 -10.74
CA VAL A 444 27.05 23.39 -10.80
C VAL A 444 28.12 23.31 -11.88
N GLN A 445 27.89 23.89 -13.07
CA GLN A 445 28.91 23.95 -14.13
C GLN A 445 30.17 24.72 -13.71
N LYS A 446 30.02 25.84 -12.98
CA LYS A 446 31.15 26.60 -12.45
C LYS A 446 31.94 25.79 -11.42
N LEU A 447 31.25 25.03 -10.58
CA LEU A 447 31.88 24.12 -9.63
C LEU A 447 32.73 23.05 -10.32
N HIS A 448 32.17 22.39 -11.34
CA HIS A 448 32.90 21.43 -12.17
C HIS A 448 34.10 22.05 -12.90
N ALA A 449 33.97 23.29 -13.39
CA ALA A 449 35.08 24.00 -14.01
C ALA A 449 36.22 24.29 -13.01
N ALA A 450 35.89 24.70 -11.79
CA ALA A 450 36.86 24.93 -10.73
C ALA A 450 37.55 23.62 -10.30
N ALA A 451 36.78 22.55 -10.08
CA ALA A 451 37.32 21.23 -9.74
C ALA A 451 38.32 20.73 -10.79
N ARG A 452 37.99 20.85 -12.09
CA ARG A 452 38.90 20.51 -13.19
C ARG A 452 40.14 21.38 -13.24
N SER A 453 40.00 22.69 -13.05
CA SER A 453 41.10 23.64 -13.13
C SER A 453 42.11 23.44 -11.99
N HIS A 454 41.62 23.12 -10.79
CA HIS A 454 42.46 22.92 -9.61
C HIS A 454 42.85 21.45 -9.39
N GLN A 455 42.32 20.51 -10.18
CA GLN A 455 42.50 19.06 -10.03
C GLN A 455 42.16 18.55 -8.63
N VAL A 456 41.06 19.05 -8.07
CA VAL A 456 40.57 18.68 -6.74
C VAL A 456 39.12 18.19 -6.81
N PRO A 457 38.65 17.39 -5.83
CA PRO A 457 37.25 16.98 -5.75
C PRO A 457 36.29 18.18 -5.63
N LEU A 458 35.02 17.97 -5.95
CA LEU A 458 33.96 19.00 -5.91
C LEU A 458 33.81 19.62 -4.52
N THR A 459 34.03 18.87 -3.44
CA THR A 459 34.00 19.40 -2.07
C THR A 459 35.09 20.45 -1.83
N ALA A 460 36.33 20.16 -2.24
CA ALA A 460 37.45 21.08 -2.16
C ALA A 460 37.29 22.27 -3.11
N ALA A 461 36.81 22.03 -4.33
CA ALA A 461 36.48 23.10 -5.28
C ALA A 461 35.41 24.05 -4.71
N THR A 462 34.43 23.52 -3.96
CA THR A 462 33.40 24.34 -3.31
C THR A 462 34.01 25.25 -2.25
N GLN A 463 34.96 24.76 -1.44
CA GLN A 463 35.67 25.59 -0.46
C GLN A 463 36.46 26.71 -1.14
N ILE A 464 37.15 26.42 -2.25
CA ILE A 464 37.87 27.42 -3.05
C ILE A 464 36.89 28.49 -3.55
N LEU A 465 35.78 28.09 -4.18
CA LEU A 465 34.78 29.03 -4.71
C LEU A 465 34.11 29.88 -3.60
N LEU A 466 33.95 29.34 -2.40
CA LEU A 466 33.46 30.07 -1.23
C LEU A 466 34.49 31.05 -0.67
N ALA A 467 35.79 30.71 -0.71
CA ALA A 467 36.89 31.55 -0.26
C ALA A 467 37.16 32.71 -1.23
N GLU A 468 37.13 32.43 -2.54
CA GLU A 468 37.25 33.41 -3.62
C GLU A 468 36.00 34.29 -3.77
N LYS A 469 34.97 34.02 -2.96
CA LYS A 469 33.66 34.70 -3.01
C LYS A 469 33.06 34.64 -4.41
N ILE A 470 33.24 33.56 -5.16
CA ILE A 470 32.57 33.37 -6.45
C ILE A 470 31.12 32.94 -6.23
N LEU A 471 30.89 32.09 -5.22
CA LEU A 471 29.55 31.82 -4.69
C LEU A 471 29.19 32.90 -3.66
N LYS A 472 28.24 33.79 -4.00
CA LYS A 472 27.81 34.93 -3.15
C LYS A 472 26.32 34.86 -2.81
N GLY A 473 25.93 35.66 -1.82
CA GLY A 473 24.54 35.83 -1.38
C GLY A 473 23.95 34.54 -0.82
N LYS A 474 22.63 34.41 -0.89
CA LYS A 474 21.87 33.31 -0.27
C LYS A 474 22.37 31.91 -0.65
N VAL A 475 22.79 31.71 -1.90
CA VAL A 475 23.36 30.43 -2.37
C VAL A 475 24.71 30.14 -1.70
N GLY A 476 25.59 31.15 -1.63
CA GLY A 476 26.88 31.02 -0.95
C GLY A 476 26.72 30.73 0.55
N ASP A 477 25.75 31.37 1.21
CA ASP A 477 25.47 31.16 2.63
C ASP A 477 24.96 29.73 2.90
N GLN A 478 23.98 29.25 2.12
CA GLN A 478 23.43 27.90 2.28
C GLN A 478 24.45 26.79 1.97
N VAL A 479 25.31 26.99 0.97
CA VAL A 479 26.39 26.04 0.65
C VAL A 479 27.46 26.06 1.74
N ARG A 480 27.76 27.24 2.31
CA ARG A 480 28.67 27.34 3.46
C ARG A 480 28.12 26.56 4.67
N THR A 481 26.83 26.69 4.97
CA THR A 481 26.18 25.89 6.03
C THR A 481 26.36 24.40 5.80
N LEU A 482 26.16 23.91 4.57
CA LEU A 482 26.39 22.50 4.23
C LEU A 482 27.85 22.07 4.47
N MET A 483 28.81 22.87 4.01
CA MET A 483 30.23 22.56 4.20
C MET A 483 30.63 22.56 5.68
N THR A 484 30.15 23.54 6.45
CA THR A 484 30.36 23.59 7.91
C THR A 484 29.74 22.39 8.61
N ALA A 485 28.52 21.99 8.25
CA ALA A 485 27.87 20.81 8.81
C ALA A 485 28.70 19.54 8.55
N LEU A 486 29.23 19.37 7.34
CA LEU A 486 30.11 18.24 7.02
C LEU A 486 31.40 18.25 7.84
N ASP A 487 32.05 19.41 7.99
CA ASP A 487 33.29 19.54 8.75
C ASP A 487 33.07 19.26 10.24
N THR A 488 32.05 19.87 10.87
CA THR A 488 31.70 19.63 12.27
C THR A 488 31.29 18.18 12.52
N THR A 489 30.57 17.56 11.59
CA THR A 489 30.18 16.15 11.72
C THR A 489 31.38 15.22 11.70
N ARG A 490 32.45 15.50 10.96
CA ARG A 490 33.67 14.67 10.98
C ARG A 490 34.33 14.65 12.36
N ASP A 491 34.30 15.77 13.07
CA ASP A 491 34.78 15.84 14.45
C ASP A 491 33.90 15.02 15.41
N ILE A 492 32.57 15.05 15.23
CA ILE A 492 31.61 14.24 16.01
C ILE A 492 31.80 12.76 15.72
N LEU A 493 31.97 12.37 14.45
CA LEU A 493 32.20 10.99 14.03
C LEU A 493 33.39 10.36 14.76
N ALA A 494 34.46 11.15 14.98
CA ALA A 494 35.65 10.71 15.69
C ALA A 494 35.48 10.59 17.22
N ARG A 495 34.51 11.31 17.81
CA ARG A 495 34.33 11.42 19.27
C ARG A 495 33.15 10.62 19.82
N GLU A 496 32.03 10.65 19.11
CA GLU A 496 30.71 10.19 19.59
C GLU A 496 30.16 9.02 18.76
N GLY A 497 30.82 8.68 17.64
CA GLY A 497 30.45 7.56 16.77
C GLY A 497 29.54 7.95 15.60
N HIS A 498 29.30 6.99 14.72
CA HIS A 498 28.65 7.18 13.42
C HIS A 498 27.15 7.47 13.51
N VAL A 499 26.44 6.92 14.49
CA VAL A 499 24.99 7.16 14.67
C VAL A 499 24.71 8.64 14.96
N VAL A 500 25.39 9.19 15.97
CA VAL A 500 25.23 10.59 16.40
C VAL A 500 25.68 11.54 15.29
N ALA A 501 26.81 11.23 14.64
CA ALA A 501 27.33 12.04 13.54
C ALA A 501 26.33 12.15 12.38
N VAL A 502 25.73 11.04 11.95
CA VAL A 502 24.76 11.06 10.86
C VAL A 502 23.48 11.80 11.25
N GLU A 503 22.96 11.58 12.46
CA GLU A 503 21.76 12.28 12.93
C GLU A 503 21.97 13.80 12.93
N HIS A 504 23.11 14.25 13.47
CA HIS A 504 23.52 15.65 13.46
C HIS A 504 23.66 16.20 12.03
N LEU A 505 24.27 15.45 11.11
CA LEU A 505 24.44 15.87 9.72
C LEU A 505 23.10 16.07 8.99
N LEU A 506 22.15 15.15 9.17
CA LEU A 506 20.84 15.25 8.53
C LEU A 506 20.01 16.42 9.10
N GLU A 507 20.23 16.77 10.36
CA GLU A 507 19.61 17.94 11.01
C GLU A 507 20.23 19.25 10.51
N GLU A 508 21.55 19.45 10.69
CA GLU A 508 22.27 20.69 10.37
C GLU A 508 22.33 20.99 8.87
N SER A 509 22.29 19.96 8.02
CA SER A 509 22.18 20.16 6.57
C SER A 509 20.82 20.74 6.14
N GLY A 510 19.84 20.79 7.05
CA GLY A 510 18.45 21.18 6.82
C GLY A 510 17.61 20.08 6.18
N TYR A 511 18.15 18.86 6.05
CA TYR A 511 17.51 17.78 5.32
C TYR A 511 16.30 17.20 6.06
N LEU A 512 16.39 17.00 7.39
CA LEU A 512 15.23 16.63 8.21
C LEU A 512 14.15 17.72 8.18
N ALA A 513 14.54 18.99 8.29
CA ALA A 513 13.62 20.12 8.25
C ALA A 513 12.86 20.21 6.91
N MET A 514 13.51 19.87 5.78
CA MET A 514 12.86 19.81 4.47
C MET A 514 11.70 18.80 4.46
N TRP A 515 11.90 17.61 5.03
CA TRP A 515 10.86 16.58 5.08
C TRP A 515 9.81 16.85 6.15
N GLN A 516 10.17 17.51 7.26
CA GLN A 516 9.20 17.99 8.26
C GLN A 516 8.27 19.07 7.71
N ALA A 517 8.77 19.89 6.78
CA ALA A 517 7.97 20.89 6.10
C ALA A 517 7.15 20.34 4.91
N ASP A 518 7.33 19.05 4.55
CA ASP A 518 6.56 18.41 3.49
C ASP A 518 5.18 18.00 4.01
N ASN A 519 4.14 18.47 3.34
CA ASN A 519 2.73 18.17 3.65
C ASN A 519 2.14 17.14 2.67
N SER A 520 3.00 16.42 1.91
CA SER A 520 2.55 15.34 1.05
C SER A 520 1.97 14.17 1.89
N PRO A 521 1.00 13.39 1.37
CA PRO A 521 0.44 12.24 2.09
C PRO A 521 1.48 11.20 2.52
N GLU A 522 2.61 11.16 1.83
CA GLU A 522 3.74 10.25 2.09
C GLU A 522 4.78 10.83 3.07
N ALA A 523 4.68 12.12 3.41
CA ALA A 523 5.69 12.81 4.21
C ALA A 523 5.93 12.20 5.60
N PRO A 524 4.91 11.77 6.37
CA PRO A 524 5.14 11.04 7.62
C PRO A 524 6.00 9.80 7.40
N GLY A 525 5.69 9.03 6.35
CA GLY A 525 6.41 7.82 5.96
C GLY A 525 7.88 8.07 5.60
N ARG A 526 8.21 9.22 4.98
CA ARG A 526 9.60 9.56 4.61
C ARG A 526 10.46 9.90 5.83
N LEU A 527 9.92 10.67 6.78
CA LEU A 527 10.60 10.95 8.04
C LEU A 527 10.81 9.69 8.86
N GLU A 528 9.81 8.80 8.86
CA GLU A 528 9.91 7.48 9.46
C GLU A 528 11.04 6.68 8.81
N ASN A 529 11.09 6.63 7.47
CA ASN A 529 12.18 5.94 6.75
C ASN A 529 13.57 6.46 7.14
N LEU A 530 13.74 7.77 7.33
CA LEU A 530 15.02 8.36 7.76
C LEU A 530 15.40 8.00 9.20
N LYS A 531 14.44 8.04 10.13
CA LYS A 531 14.67 7.58 11.51
C LYS A 531 15.05 6.10 11.53
N GLU A 532 14.37 5.31 10.71
CA GLU A 532 14.65 3.90 10.52
C GLU A 532 16.07 3.70 9.97
N LEU A 533 16.52 4.49 8.98
CA LEU A 533 17.89 4.44 8.46
C LEU A 533 18.95 4.71 9.54
N VAL A 534 18.77 5.76 10.35
CA VAL A 534 19.70 6.09 11.47
C VAL A 534 19.76 4.96 12.49
N ARG A 535 18.70 4.17 12.63
CA ARG A 535 18.69 2.99 13.49
C ARG A 535 19.37 1.79 12.87
N ALA A 536 19.21 1.58 11.56
CA ALA A 536 19.96 0.57 10.81
C ALA A 536 21.45 0.74 11.07
N LEU A 537 21.89 1.99 11.07
CA LEU A 537 23.28 2.37 11.28
C LEU A 537 23.82 1.93 12.65
N ALA A 538 22.97 1.81 13.68
CA ALA A 538 23.36 1.40 15.02
C ALA A 538 23.73 -0.08 15.14
N ASP A 539 23.30 -0.92 14.19
CA ASP A 539 23.62 -2.35 14.16
C ASP A 539 25.04 -2.64 13.62
N PHE A 540 25.75 -1.62 13.13
CA PHE A 540 27.08 -1.72 12.54
C PHE A 540 28.13 -1.04 13.43
N GLY A 541 29.38 -1.52 13.38
CA GLY A 541 30.47 -0.99 14.20
C GLY A 541 31.03 0.33 13.67
N THR A 542 30.96 0.56 12.36
CA THR A 542 31.43 1.79 11.71
C THR A 542 30.52 2.25 10.57
N LEU A 543 30.63 3.53 10.19
CA LEU A 543 29.93 4.07 9.00
C LEU A 543 30.36 3.37 7.71
N GLY A 544 31.64 2.99 7.60
CA GLY A 544 32.19 2.29 6.44
C GLY A 544 31.56 0.91 6.25
N GLU A 545 31.49 0.11 7.31
CA GLU A 545 30.85 -1.23 7.30
C GLU A 545 29.39 -1.14 6.84
N PHE A 546 28.65 -0.16 7.34
CA PHE A 546 27.27 0.07 6.92
C PHE A 546 27.16 0.40 5.42
N LEU A 547 27.99 1.33 4.93
CA LEU A 547 27.97 1.72 3.52
C LEU A 547 28.38 0.57 2.58
N GLU A 548 29.32 -0.29 3.01
CA GLU A 548 29.71 -1.50 2.28
C GLU A 548 28.56 -2.51 2.24
N HIS A 549 27.89 -2.75 3.37
CA HIS A 549 26.70 -3.60 3.41
C HIS A 549 25.61 -3.10 2.44
N VAL A 550 25.30 -1.79 2.48
CA VAL A 550 24.31 -1.18 1.58
C VAL A 550 24.72 -1.34 0.10
N ALA A 551 25.99 -1.15 -0.24
CA ALA A 551 26.48 -1.33 -1.61
C ALA A 551 26.28 -2.77 -2.11
N LEU A 552 26.60 -3.77 -1.27
CA LEU A 552 26.40 -5.19 -1.58
C LEU A 552 24.90 -5.54 -1.77
N VAL A 553 24.01 -4.94 -0.96
CA VAL A 553 22.55 -5.09 -1.12
C VAL A 553 22.08 -4.59 -2.49
N MET A 554 22.70 -3.50 -2.97
CA MET A 554 22.33 -2.85 -4.21
C MET A 554 22.91 -3.55 -5.46
N GLU A 555 24.08 -4.19 -5.36
CA GLU A 555 24.75 -4.88 -6.48
C GLU A 555 24.13 -6.23 -6.86
N HIS A 556 23.40 -6.90 -5.94
CA HIS A 556 22.79 -8.22 -6.17
C HIS A 556 21.66 -8.24 -7.23
N ASP A 557 21.52 -7.17 -8.02
CA ASP A 557 20.36 -6.86 -8.86
C ASP A 557 20.56 -7.09 -10.36
N GLU A 558 21.79 -7.14 -10.87
CA GLU A 558 22.03 -7.26 -12.33
C GLU A 558 21.76 -8.66 -12.90
N ASN A 559 21.55 -9.68 -12.05
CA ASN A 559 21.17 -11.02 -12.47
C ASN A 559 19.66 -11.11 -12.75
N ALA A 560 19.23 -10.60 -13.90
CA ALA A 560 17.85 -10.59 -14.38
C ALA A 560 17.25 -11.98 -14.71
N GLY A 561 17.93 -13.08 -14.35
CA GLY A 561 17.55 -14.46 -14.68
C GLY A 561 17.25 -15.38 -13.48
N GLU A 562 17.51 -14.96 -12.25
CA GLU A 562 17.32 -15.82 -11.07
C GLU A 562 15.91 -15.70 -10.48
N ALA A 563 15.40 -16.80 -9.92
CA ALA A 563 14.13 -16.83 -9.21
C ALA A 563 14.25 -16.02 -7.90
N ARG A 564 13.34 -15.06 -7.68
CA ARG A 564 13.37 -14.15 -6.53
C ARG A 564 12.08 -14.23 -5.71
N ILE A 565 12.19 -14.22 -4.39
CA ILE A 565 11.02 -14.14 -3.51
C ILE A 565 10.35 -12.78 -3.63
N SER A 566 9.01 -12.76 -3.60
CA SER A 566 8.24 -11.53 -3.77
C SER A 566 7.81 -10.94 -2.42
N LEU A 567 8.28 -9.74 -2.10
CA LEU A 567 7.87 -8.97 -0.92
C LEU A 567 6.91 -7.85 -1.35
N MET A 568 5.70 -7.81 -0.78
CA MET A 568 4.71 -6.82 -1.17
C MET A 568 3.63 -6.60 -0.12
N THR A 569 2.80 -5.57 -0.31
CA THR A 569 1.62 -5.39 0.53
C THR A 569 0.50 -6.36 0.15
N LEU A 570 -0.39 -6.69 1.09
CA LEU A 570 -1.59 -7.48 0.83
C LEU A 570 -2.43 -6.91 -0.33
N HIS A 571 -2.53 -5.59 -0.43
CA HIS A 571 -3.19 -4.89 -1.55
C HIS A 571 -2.49 -5.14 -2.89
N GLY A 572 -1.16 -5.11 -2.91
CA GLY A 572 -0.34 -5.36 -4.10
C GLY A 572 -0.41 -6.82 -4.58
N ALA A 573 -0.76 -7.74 -3.69
CA ALA A 573 -0.89 -9.16 -3.99
C ALA A 573 -2.21 -9.52 -4.71
N LYS A 574 -3.19 -8.62 -4.78
CA LYS A 574 -4.48 -8.89 -5.43
C LYS A 574 -4.27 -9.27 -6.90
N GLY A 575 -4.86 -10.40 -7.28
CA GLY A 575 -4.71 -10.98 -8.62
C GLY A 575 -3.47 -11.85 -8.82
N LEU A 576 -2.51 -11.87 -7.88
CA LEU A 576 -1.37 -12.80 -7.88
C LEU A 576 -1.71 -14.09 -7.13
N GLU A 577 -0.80 -15.07 -7.24
CA GLU A 577 -0.86 -16.38 -6.60
C GLU A 577 0.56 -16.96 -6.46
N PHE A 578 0.81 -17.68 -5.37
CA PHE A 578 2.10 -18.24 -5.00
C PHE A 578 1.90 -19.62 -4.36
N ASP A 579 2.85 -20.53 -4.53
CA ASP A 579 2.80 -21.84 -3.87
C ASP A 579 2.92 -21.71 -2.34
N VAL A 580 3.77 -20.80 -1.87
CA VAL A 580 4.00 -20.53 -0.44
C VAL A 580 3.77 -19.05 -0.15
N VAL A 581 2.97 -18.76 0.87
CA VAL A 581 2.70 -17.39 1.32
C VAL A 581 2.94 -17.24 2.82
N PHE A 582 3.80 -16.28 3.16
CA PHE A 582 4.07 -15.84 4.52
C PHE A 582 3.26 -14.56 4.79
N LEU A 583 2.51 -14.56 5.89
CA LEU A 583 1.56 -13.53 6.30
C LEU A 583 1.98 -12.97 7.68
N PRO A 584 3.03 -12.13 7.76
CA PRO A 584 3.46 -11.51 9.00
C PRO A 584 2.55 -10.36 9.44
N GLY A 585 2.64 -10.01 10.71
CA GLY A 585 2.00 -8.81 11.24
C GLY A 585 0.52 -8.93 11.55
N TRP A 586 0.06 -10.12 11.97
CA TRP A 586 -1.34 -10.33 12.38
C TRP A 586 -1.53 -9.94 13.84
N GLU A 587 -1.38 -8.65 14.13
CA GLU A 587 -1.61 -8.04 15.44
C GLU A 587 -2.66 -6.92 15.40
N GLU A 588 -3.37 -6.71 16.50
CA GLU A 588 -4.24 -5.56 16.67
C GLU A 588 -3.48 -4.23 16.52
N GLY A 589 -4.08 -3.28 15.80
CA GLY A 589 -3.47 -1.99 15.47
C GLY A 589 -2.59 -2.00 14.21
N VAL A 590 -2.02 -3.17 13.86
CA VAL A 590 -1.28 -3.39 12.60
C VAL A 590 -2.22 -3.98 11.55
N PHE A 591 -2.81 -5.13 11.84
CA PHE A 591 -3.76 -5.83 11.00
C PHE A 591 -4.83 -6.57 11.84
N PRO A 592 -5.99 -5.95 12.09
CA PRO A 592 -6.54 -4.78 11.40
C PRO A 592 -5.84 -3.45 11.75
N SER A 593 -5.75 -2.54 10.78
CA SER A 593 -5.17 -1.22 10.99
C SER A 593 -6.05 -0.34 11.88
N GLN A 594 -5.47 0.27 12.93
CA GLN A 594 -6.19 1.16 13.84
C GLN A 594 -6.87 2.32 13.10
N ARG A 595 -6.17 2.93 12.14
CA ARG A 595 -6.69 4.04 11.35
C ARG A 595 -7.96 3.66 10.56
N THR A 596 -7.98 2.47 9.97
CA THR A 596 -9.14 1.98 9.20
C THR A 596 -10.34 1.74 10.12
N LEU A 597 -10.11 1.29 11.35
CA LEU A 597 -11.16 1.13 12.35
C LEU A 597 -11.71 2.48 12.81
N ASP A 598 -10.84 3.47 13.03
CA ASP A 598 -11.26 4.81 13.47
C ASP A 598 -12.06 5.55 12.38
N GLU A 599 -11.66 5.43 11.11
CA GLU A 599 -12.32 6.10 9.97
C GLU A 599 -13.62 5.40 9.54
N GLY A 600 -13.64 4.06 9.54
CA GLY A 600 -14.71 3.26 8.94
C GLY A 600 -15.58 2.46 9.93
N GLY A 601 -15.22 2.42 11.21
CA GLY A 601 -15.90 1.60 12.22
C GLY A 601 -16.03 0.15 11.78
N ASN A 602 -17.25 -0.40 11.85
CA ASN A 602 -17.52 -1.78 11.43
C ASN A 602 -17.23 -2.00 9.93
N SER A 603 -17.57 -1.04 9.07
CA SER A 603 -17.32 -1.18 7.63
C SER A 603 -15.83 -1.24 7.30
N GLY A 604 -14.99 -0.50 8.06
CA GLY A 604 -13.54 -0.58 7.96
C GLY A 604 -13.00 -1.94 8.44
N LEU A 605 -13.57 -2.49 9.52
CA LEU A 605 -13.21 -3.83 9.99
C LEU A 605 -13.56 -4.91 8.95
N GLU A 606 -14.73 -4.83 8.33
CA GLU A 606 -15.14 -5.76 7.28
C GLU A 606 -14.21 -5.71 6.05
N GLU A 607 -13.70 -4.52 5.71
CA GLU A 607 -12.72 -4.37 4.64
C GLU A 607 -11.35 -4.96 4.99
N GLU A 608 -10.85 -4.74 6.21
CA GLU A 608 -9.62 -5.38 6.67
C GLU A 608 -9.76 -6.91 6.68
N ARG A 609 -10.95 -7.43 6.98
CA ARG A 609 -11.26 -8.87 6.87
C ARG A 609 -11.25 -9.36 5.43
N ARG A 610 -11.82 -8.61 4.47
CA ARG A 610 -11.70 -8.91 3.03
C ARG A 610 -10.23 -8.92 2.59
N LEU A 611 -9.42 -8.01 3.13
CA LEU A 611 -7.98 -7.99 2.88
C LEU A 611 -7.27 -9.23 3.43
N ALA A 612 -7.67 -9.71 4.61
CA ALA A 612 -7.13 -10.93 5.21
C ALA A 612 -7.53 -12.18 4.40
N TYR A 613 -8.78 -12.23 3.96
CA TYR A 613 -9.28 -13.24 3.03
C TYR A 613 -8.49 -13.24 1.71
N VAL A 614 -8.22 -12.06 1.13
CA VAL A 614 -7.36 -11.93 -0.06
C VAL A 614 -5.97 -12.50 0.22
N GLY A 615 -5.36 -12.15 1.35
CA GLY A 615 -4.04 -12.63 1.77
C GLY A 615 -3.94 -14.16 1.82
N ILE A 616 -4.84 -14.81 2.57
CA ILE A 616 -4.88 -16.27 2.68
C ILE A 616 -5.09 -16.92 1.30
N THR A 617 -6.02 -16.41 0.49
CA THR A 617 -6.35 -16.97 -0.84
C THR A 617 -5.31 -16.68 -1.93
N ARG A 618 -4.18 -16.05 -1.60
CA ARG A 618 -3.02 -15.95 -2.50
C ARG A 618 -2.20 -17.24 -2.49
N ALA A 619 -2.27 -18.03 -1.42
CA ALA A 619 -1.55 -19.28 -1.29
C ALA A 619 -2.20 -20.40 -2.10
N ARG A 620 -1.40 -21.15 -2.86
CA ARG A 620 -1.83 -22.38 -3.53
C ARG A 620 -1.68 -23.60 -2.63
N LYS A 621 -0.52 -23.75 -1.96
CA LYS A 621 -0.17 -24.97 -1.20
C LYS A 621 0.02 -24.72 0.30
N HIS A 622 0.83 -23.73 0.67
CA HIS A 622 1.17 -23.44 2.07
C HIS A 622 0.87 -21.98 2.41
N ALA A 623 0.17 -21.76 3.52
CA ALA A 623 -0.08 -20.44 4.10
C ALA A 623 0.39 -20.44 5.57
N MET A 624 1.20 -19.45 5.93
CA MET A 624 1.79 -19.32 7.26
C MET A 624 1.54 -17.91 7.78
N ILE A 625 0.80 -17.80 8.87
CA ILE A 625 0.42 -16.55 9.52
C ILE A 625 1.30 -16.35 10.75
N PHE A 626 1.87 -15.16 10.90
CA PHE A 626 2.71 -14.81 12.05
C PHE A 626 2.09 -13.66 12.84
N HIS A 627 2.23 -13.74 14.16
CA HIS A 627 1.96 -12.63 15.06
C HIS A 627 3.09 -12.49 16.09
N ALA A 628 3.50 -11.27 16.36
CA ALA A 628 4.53 -10.94 17.34
C ALA A 628 3.91 -10.41 18.64
N ALA A 629 4.39 -10.84 19.80
CA ALA A 629 3.96 -10.31 21.10
C ALA A 629 4.39 -8.85 21.30
N ARG A 630 5.48 -8.41 20.63
CA ARG A 630 6.00 -7.05 20.66
C ARG A 630 6.43 -6.63 19.26
N ARG A 631 5.94 -5.50 18.78
CA ARG A 631 6.35 -4.98 17.47
C ARG A 631 7.06 -3.65 17.63
N ARG A 632 8.12 -3.48 16.85
CA ARG A 632 8.76 -2.18 16.67
C ARG A 632 8.00 -1.41 15.59
N ILE A 633 7.24 -0.39 16.00
CA ILE A 633 6.51 0.52 15.10
C ILE A 633 7.05 1.92 15.34
N TYR A 634 7.45 2.60 14.27
CA TYR A 634 8.04 3.94 14.35
C TYR A 634 9.03 4.04 15.47
N ALA A 635 9.94 3.07 15.44
CA ALA A 635 11.08 3.17 16.28
C ALA A 635 10.79 2.93 17.80
N ASN A 636 9.55 2.67 18.20
CA ASN A 636 9.17 2.35 19.57
C ASN A 636 8.71 0.89 19.68
N TRP A 637 9.09 0.24 20.78
CA TRP A 637 8.54 -1.05 21.13
C TRP A 637 7.12 -0.88 21.64
N GLN A 638 6.19 -1.56 21.01
CA GLN A 638 4.79 -1.60 21.41
C GLN A 638 4.42 -3.05 21.66
N ASP A 639 3.89 -3.32 22.85
CA ASP A 639 3.28 -4.61 23.13
C ASP A 639 2.07 -4.76 22.22
N SER A 640 1.97 -5.90 21.55
CA SER A 640 1.02 -6.13 20.47
C SER A 640 0.14 -7.31 20.85
N MET A 641 -1.18 -7.10 20.80
CA MET A 641 -2.12 -8.20 20.99
C MET A 641 -2.29 -8.96 19.67
N PRO A 642 -2.42 -10.30 19.70
CA PRO A 642 -2.74 -11.07 18.50
C PRO A 642 -4.01 -10.52 17.84
N SER A 643 -4.03 -10.51 16.51
CA SER A 643 -5.18 -10.02 15.74
C SER A 643 -6.43 -10.84 16.04
N ARG A 644 -7.58 -10.17 16.18
CA ARG A 644 -8.89 -10.82 16.27
C ARG A 644 -9.18 -11.76 15.11
N PHE A 645 -8.58 -11.52 13.94
CA PHE A 645 -8.69 -12.40 12.77
C PHE A 645 -8.19 -13.81 13.04
N LEU A 646 -7.28 -13.99 14.00
CA LEU A 646 -6.76 -15.30 14.38
C LEU A 646 -7.81 -16.13 15.13
N ASP A 647 -8.70 -15.52 15.91
CA ASP A 647 -9.74 -16.24 16.67
C ASP A 647 -10.90 -16.67 15.79
N GLU A 648 -11.06 -16.02 14.64
CA GLU A 648 -12.11 -16.28 13.66
C GLU A 648 -11.72 -17.39 12.65
N LEU A 649 -10.46 -17.86 12.70
CA LEU A 649 -9.99 -19.00 11.91
C LEU A 649 -10.48 -20.33 12.52
N PRO A 650 -11.15 -21.21 11.74
CA PRO A 650 -11.62 -22.49 12.25
C PRO A 650 -10.48 -23.45 12.60
N ASP A 651 -10.52 -24.02 13.81
CA ASP A 651 -9.52 -24.98 14.32
C ASP A 651 -9.37 -26.25 13.45
N GLU A 652 -10.40 -26.62 12.67
CA GLU A 652 -10.30 -27.73 11.71
C GLU A 652 -9.20 -27.48 10.66
N HIS A 653 -8.99 -26.22 10.26
CA HIS A 653 -8.13 -25.86 9.14
C HIS A 653 -6.80 -25.22 9.51
N VAL A 654 -6.55 -24.98 10.81
CA VAL A 654 -5.33 -24.33 11.29
C VAL A 654 -4.55 -25.18 12.29
N ILE A 655 -3.24 -24.97 12.34
CA ILE A 655 -2.37 -25.48 13.40
C ILE A 655 -1.69 -24.27 14.04
N ARG A 656 -1.76 -24.17 15.37
CA ARG A 656 -1.19 -23.05 16.12
C ARG A 656 0.09 -23.48 16.82
N HIS A 657 1.20 -22.80 16.53
CA HIS A 657 2.51 -22.96 17.17
C HIS A 657 2.84 -21.68 17.95
N GLY A 658 2.94 -21.78 19.28
CA GLY A 658 3.21 -20.62 20.14
C GLY A 658 2.36 -20.62 21.42
N GLU A 659 3.01 -20.39 22.56
CA GLU A 659 2.52 -20.14 23.93
C GLU A 659 1.50 -21.08 24.62
N ARG A 660 1.00 -22.18 24.02
CA ARG A 660 0.36 -23.25 24.82
C ARG A 660 1.35 -24.17 25.54
N ASP A 661 2.56 -24.34 25.01
CA ASP A 661 3.58 -25.23 25.63
C ASP A 661 4.40 -24.58 26.76
N ALA A 662 4.48 -23.24 26.79
CA ALA A 662 5.14 -22.53 27.90
C ALA A 662 4.24 -22.45 29.14
N ASN A 663 2.92 -22.31 28.95
CA ASN A 663 1.96 -22.20 30.05
C ASN A 663 1.56 -23.56 30.65
N LEU A 664 1.58 -24.68 29.89
CA LEU A 664 1.26 -26.00 30.45
C LEU A 664 2.39 -26.65 31.25
N ARG A 665 3.66 -26.28 31.03
CA ARG A 665 4.80 -26.78 31.82
C ARG A 665 4.95 -26.08 33.18
N GLY A 666 4.36 -24.91 33.36
CA GLY A 666 4.33 -24.19 34.64
C GLY A 666 3.26 -24.67 35.64
N LEU A 667 2.32 -25.52 35.21
CA LEU A 667 1.15 -25.95 36.01
C LEU A 667 1.24 -27.42 36.51
N ARG A 668 2.39 -28.08 36.41
CA ARG A 668 2.62 -29.46 36.91
C ARG A 668 3.77 -29.60 37.91
N ALA A 669 4.02 -28.57 38.70
CA ALA A 669 4.89 -28.66 39.86
C ALA A 669 4.34 -27.80 41.01
N THR A 670 3.35 -28.33 41.72
CA THR A 670 3.23 -28.26 43.19
C THR A 670 1.97 -29.01 43.59
N ASP A 671 2.18 -30.10 44.33
CA ASP A 671 1.12 -30.88 44.94
C ASP A 671 0.30 -30.06 45.93
N SER A 672 -0.98 -30.40 45.94
CA SER A 672 -2.03 -30.01 46.87
C SER A 672 -1.64 -30.20 48.34
N VAL A 673 -1.73 -29.12 49.13
CA VAL A 673 -2.01 -29.21 50.56
C VAL A 673 -2.95 -28.06 50.97
N PHE A 674 -4.05 -28.44 51.64
CA PHE A 674 -5.08 -27.64 52.34
C PHE A 674 -6.43 -27.42 51.65
N ALA A 675 -7.39 -28.18 52.17
CA ALA A 675 -8.83 -27.98 52.12
C ALA A 675 -9.27 -26.81 53.02
N GLY A 676 -10.41 -26.18 52.70
CA GLY A 676 -11.15 -25.25 53.59
C GLY A 676 -11.44 -23.89 52.96
N GLY A 677 -12.72 -23.54 52.81
CA GLY A 677 -13.18 -22.43 51.95
C GLY A 677 -13.10 -21.00 52.49
N ALA A 678 -13.13 -20.04 51.54
CA ALA A 678 -13.64 -18.66 51.62
C ALA A 678 -13.52 -18.00 50.22
N PRO A 679 -14.35 -16.99 49.85
CA PRO A 679 -14.35 -16.42 48.51
C PRO A 679 -13.15 -15.47 48.26
N LEU A 680 -12.60 -15.52 47.05
CA LEU A 680 -11.43 -14.77 46.59
C LEU A 680 -11.76 -13.30 46.31
N ILE A 681 -11.12 -12.39 47.06
CA ILE A 681 -10.93 -10.98 46.67
C ILE A 681 -9.58 -10.90 45.93
N ALA A 682 -9.60 -10.34 44.72
CA ALA A 682 -8.44 -10.19 43.85
C ALA A 682 -7.33 -9.35 44.51
N ARG A 683 -6.20 -10.00 44.82
CA ARG A 683 -4.96 -9.37 45.31
C ARG A 683 -4.05 -9.12 44.10
N ARG A 684 -3.76 -7.85 43.80
CA ARG A 684 -2.72 -7.42 42.84
C ARG A 684 -1.38 -8.11 43.17
N ARG A 685 -0.76 -8.78 42.20
CA ARG A 685 0.63 -9.26 42.28
C ARG A 685 1.58 -8.06 42.35
N ARG A 686 2.55 -8.12 43.26
CA ARG A 686 3.65 -7.15 43.41
C ARG A 686 4.73 -7.42 42.37
N ASP A 687 5.21 -6.35 41.75
CA ASP A 687 6.41 -6.33 40.91
C ASP A 687 7.68 -6.58 41.76
N PRO A 688 8.63 -7.44 41.33
CA PRO A 688 9.84 -7.76 42.11
C PRO A 688 10.94 -6.67 42.10
N LEU A 689 10.69 -5.50 41.52
CA LEU A 689 11.68 -4.40 41.42
C LEU A 689 11.36 -3.17 42.28
N ALA A 690 10.33 -3.23 43.14
CA ALA A 690 10.00 -2.15 44.08
C ALA A 690 10.77 -2.29 45.41
N GLY A 691 12.09 -2.17 45.34
CA GLY A 691 12.97 -2.08 46.52
C GLY A 691 13.68 -0.74 46.57
N ASN A 692 13.25 0.14 47.50
CA ASN A 692 13.86 1.42 47.89
C ASN A 692 13.75 2.61 46.92
N THR A 693 12.55 2.98 46.48
CA THR A 693 12.30 4.37 46.07
C THR A 693 11.76 5.15 47.27
N PRO A 694 12.44 6.20 47.76
CA PRO A 694 11.90 7.01 48.86
C PRO A 694 10.61 7.71 48.41
N THR A 695 9.51 7.45 49.11
CA THR A 695 8.25 8.17 48.91
C THR A 695 8.39 9.55 49.53
N PHE A 696 8.42 10.59 48.71
CA PHE A 696 8.44 11.97 49.19
C PHE A 696 7.03 12.52 49.40
N GLN A 697 6.88 13.41 50.39
CA GLN A 697 5.62 14.11 50.64
C GLN A 697 5.66 15.56 50.13
N LEU A 698 4.49 16.10 49.77
CA LEU A 698 4.32 17.50 49.42
C LEU A 698 4.74 18.41 50.59
N GLY A 699 5.53 19.44 50.30
CA GLY A 699 6.06 20.38 51.29
C GLY A 699 7.34 19.92 51.99
N GLU A 700 7.91 18.78 51.61
CA GLU A 700 9.12 18.22 52.20
C GLU A 700 10.40 18.86 51.64
N HIS A 701 11.38 19.10 52.51
CA HIS A 701 12.69 19.65 52.13
C HIS A 701 13.59 18.55 51.57
N VAL A 702 14.15 18.81 50.40
CA VAL A 702 15.04 17.89 49.69
C VAL A 702 16.27 18.62 49.18
N ARG A 703 17.36 17.88 49.02
CA ARG A 703 18.61 18.37 48.42
C ARG A 703 18.85 17.68 47.09
N HIS A 704 19.18 18.45 46.06
CA HIS A 704 19.65 17.95 44.77
C HIS A 704 21.14 18.30 44.58
N PRO A 705 22.00 17.37 44.12
CA PRO A 705 23.45 17.60 44.00
C PRO A 705 23.84 18.82 43.17
N ARG A 706 23.02 19.19 42.17
CA ARG A 706 23.27 20.33 41.27
C ARG A 706 22.51 21.61 41.63
N PHE A 707 21.35 21.50 42.28
CA PHE A 707 20.41 22.62 42.43
C PHE A 707 20.27 23.09 43.90
N GLY A 708 20.93 22.42 44.84
CA GLY A 708 20.89 22.79 46.25
C GLY A 708 19.63 22.30 46.96
N GLU A 709 19.20 23.03 47.97
CA GLU A 709 18.02 22.69 48.77
C GLU A 709 16.75 23.27 48.13
N GLY A 710 15.66 22.49 48.18
CA GLY A 710 14.38 22.87 47.62
C GLY A 710 13.22 22.15 48.30
N ILE A 711 12.00 22.61 48.02
CA ILE A 711 10.76 22.11 48.62
C ILE A 711 9.93 21.42 47.54
N ILE A 712 9.39 20.24 47.85
CA ILE A 712 8.53 19.51 46.91
C ILE A 712 7.17 20.20 46.79
N VAL A 713 6.82 20.57 45.56
CA VAL A 713 5.57 21.26 45.20
C VAL A 713 4.57 20.29 44.55
N SER A 714 5.05 19.21 43.93
CA SER A 714 4.22 18.15 43.34
C SER A 714 4.99 16.82 43.35
N ALA A 715 4.30 15.69 43.51
CA ALA A 715 4.93 14.36 43.48
C ALA A 715 4.01 13.31 42.84
N ASP A 716 4.57 12.57 41.87
CA ASP A 716 4.01 11.35 41.28
C ASP A 716 4.97 10.17 41.51
N HIS A 717 4.59 8.94 41.15
CA HIS A 717 5.31 7.71 41.51
C HIS A 717 6.79 7.67 41.10
N HIS A 718 7.19 8.42 40.07
CA HIS A 718 8.58 8.46 39.60
C HIS A 718 9.16 9.88 39.49
N HIS A 719 8.32 10.91 39.41
CA HIS A 719 8.74 12.29 39.17
C HIS A 719 8.22 13.23 40.25
N VAL A 720 9.00 14.25 40.56
CA VAL A 720 8.71 15.25 41.59
C VAL A 720 9.08 16.64 41.09
N ASP A 721 8.21 17.61 41.34
CA ASP A 721 8.49 19.02 41.12
C ASP A 721 9.06 19.62 42.40
N VAL A 722 10.29 20.13 42.33
CA VAL A 722 10.97 20.76 43.46
C VAL A 722 11.22 22.24 43.16
N ALA A 723 10.78 23.11 44.07
CA ALA A 723 11.11 24.53 44.06
C ALA A 723 12.44 24.77 44.79
N PHE A 724 13.48 25.12 44.04
CA PHE A 724 14.80 25.46 44.59
C PHE A 724 14.96 26.96 44.81
N GLU A 725 15.60 27.36 45.90
CA GLU A 725 15.92 28.77 46.15
C GLU A 725 16.86 29.31 45.05
N GLY A 726 16.41 30.32 44.31
CA GLY A 726 17.19 30.99 43.26
C GLY A 726 17.18 30.35 41.86
N VAL A 727 16.65 29.14 41.68
CA VAL A 727 16.63 28.42 40.38
C VAL A 727 15.20 28.18 39.85
N GLY A 728 14.18 28.28 40.71
CA GLY A 728 12.78 28.05 40.36
C GLY A 728 12.37 26.57 40.42
N ILE A 729 11.20 26.24 39.87
CA ILE A 729 10.65 24.87 39.91
C ILE A 729 11.33 23.99 38.86
N LYS A 730 11.78 22.80 39.25
CA LYS A 730 12.36 21.78 38.36
C LYS A 730 11.65 20.44 38.53
N HIS A 731 11.35 19.81 37.40
CA HIS A 731 10.78 18.46 37.32
C HIS A 731 11.92 17.44 37.30
N LEU A 732 12.00 16.58 38.32
CA LEU A 732 13.12 15.67 38.55
C LEU A 732 12.62 14.26 38.86
N LEU A 733 13.42 13.23 38.56
CA LEU A 733 13.17 11.87 39.04
C LEU A 733 13.48 11.80 40.54
N SER A 734 12.63 11.13 41.30
CA SER A 734 12.75 10.98 42.76
C SER A 734 14.08 10.33 43.19
N SER A 735 14.72 9.54 42.32
CA SER A 735 16.00 8.89 42.57
C SER A 735 17.19 9.85 42.72
N PHE A 736 17.08 11.11 42.29
CA PHE A 736 18.17 12.10 42.33
C PHE A 736 18.06 13.09 43.49
N LEU A 737 17.15 12.86 44.43
CA LEU A 737 16.93 13.73 45.58
C LEU A 737 17.29 13.03 46.87
N GLU A 738 17.96 13.76 47.76
CA GLU A 738 18.22 13.35 49.13
C GLU A 738 17.25 14.07 50.06
N LYS A 739 16.64 13.32 50.98
CA LYS A 739 15.74 13.89 52.00
C LYS A 739 16.58 14.56 53.10
N LEU A 740 16.21 15.78 53.49
CA LEU A 740 16.88 16.54 54.55
C LEU A 740 16.23 16.32 55.92
#